data_AF-A0A968N202-F1
#
_entry.id   AF-A0A968N202-F1
#
_cell.length_a   1.000
_cell.length_b   1.000
_cell.length_c   1.000
_cell.angle_alpha   90.00
_cell.angle_beta   90.00
_cell.angle_gamma   90.00
#
_symmetry.space_group_name_H-M   'P 1'
#
loop_
_entity.id
_entity.type
_entity.pdbx_description
1 polymer ?
#
loop_
_entity_poly.entity_id
_entity_poly.type
_entity_poly.pdbx_seq_one_letter_code
_entity_poly.pdbx_strand_id
1 'polypeptide(L)'
;MVSALAALLLKQGTGWLGGIRLQLADHWGVITLPLFGLCLAAIAGSLVEYVSPAAAGSGIPQVKATLAQFAVPLSLRVGIVKLVGTILLLGAGIPLGRRGPTVHIGAALAAQLSNWLPTSPQHRRQMIAAGAAAGLAAGFNTPIAGVLFVVEELSRDMSGLTLETAIFASFTGSIVSRLLGASGLPAEIAASEFSAQEIPFYILLGLLAGGLGALFNRGVLTSLAMHRRLGWPMLVRVGVVGLVAGVVLAIAPPEFRDNTGLREILMTGAADWHATAIAFAAHFSLTILAYGTGAPGGVFAPALLMGSALGYLVGTGSVALAGSGSEVTYALVGTGAFFTGVARVPVTAIVIVFELTADFGLVLPLMIGCGIAYLVGEAVFSGSLYQHLLEASGIDLKDEANNYETDPLARLVAADVMQRQVETLSADLTLAAAIQFFTRSNHRGFPVLDDGRAIGVITDSDLATHRGKSPQLKLRELVSGRPVTLAPTASLKDAIYLMDRYHLSHLPVVEERKLVGIVTRSDLIHAAAEQREAQPVLPAIAPSYVVYVSRSPATGKGRLLLPLSNPQTAPLLLQLAIALAREQQYELECLHAIAIPRHCSPAQTPVDLAASQRLFARARDLAALWEVPLHVQVRVAQDAAQAILEAIAERHIDLLVTGWKGGTTTPDRVFGTIADTLIHRARCPLVLVKLGTTVQPFPQNQGVTTRWLVPTAGGPNAELALHLLPALARLTQAPQIWLAQIYPPQSQPELSQLEQMAGELRRHLAATIETLVIRAQSIPEAAIQVANSQACDVVLLGASRDSLLTQAVRGNIPRAIAAGTDCTTILVRGALSEEDSRP
;
A
#
# COMPACT_ATOMS: atom_id res chain seq x y z
N MET A 1 18.87 26.16 -11.87
CA MET A 1 20.26 26.12 -12.39
C MET A 1 20.69 24.72 -12.81
N VAL A 2 20.79 23.74 -11.90
CA VAL A 2 21.30 22.39 -12.23
C VAL A 2 20.48 21.69 -13.33
N SER A 3 19.14 21.79 -13.29
CA SER A 3 18.28 21.26 -14.36
C SER A 3 18.58 21.88 -15.73
N ALA A 4 18.99 23.15 -15.78
CA ALA A 4 19.35 23.83 -17.03
C ALA A 4 20.69 23.33 -17.58
N LEU A 5 21.68 23.14 -16.71
CA LEU A 5 22.96 22.53 -17.10
C LEU A 5 22.76 21.10 -17.63
N ALA A 6 21.91 20.31 -16.98
CA ALA A 6 21.57 18.97 -17.46
C ALA A 6 20.84 19.00 -18.83
N ALA A 7 19.91 19.94 -19.02
CA ALA A 7 19.23 20.13 -20.31
C ALA A 7 20.21 20.57 -21.41
N LEU A 8 21.18 21.42 -21.09
CA LEU A 8 22.23 21.84 -22.02
C LEU A 8 23.17 20.70 -22.39
N LEU A 9 23.64 19.93 -21.41
CA LEU A 9 24.46 18.73 -21.65
C LEU A 9 23.73 17.73 -22.54
N LEU A 10 22.43 17.54 -22.31
CA LEU A 10 21.60 16.72 -23.17
C LEU A 10 21.52 17.31 -24.58
N LYS A 11 21.27 18.62 -24.74
CA LYS A 11 21.24 19.30 -26.04
C LYS A 11 22.57 19.15 -26.80
N GLN A 12 23.68 19.52 -26.17
CA GLN A 12 25.01 19.47 -26.78
C GLN A 12 25.46 18.04 -27.07
N GLY A 13 25.24 17.09 -26.15
CA GLY A 13 25.59 15.69 -26.37
C GLY A 13 24.84 15.07 -27.54
N THR A 14 23.53 15.35 -27.67
CA THR A 14 22.74 14.89 -28.82
C THR A 14 23.20 15.51 -30.13
N GLY A 15 23.50 16.82 -30.14
CA GLY A 15 24.01 17.51 -31.32
C GLY A 15 25.40 17.04 -31.74
N TRP A 16 26.29 16.77 -30.79
CA TRP A 16 27.65 16.30 -31.05
C TRP A 16 27.66 14.89 -31.66
N LEU A 17 26.96 13.92 -31.04
CA LEU A 17 26.85 12.57 -31.62
C LEU A 17 26.08 12.57 -32.94
N GLY A 18 25.01 13.37 -33.05
CA GLY A 18 24.25 13.53 -34.28
C GLY A 18 25.09 14.11 -35.41
N GLY A 19 25.94 15.10 -35.12
CA GLY A 19 26.87 15.70 -36.08
C GLY A 19 27.90 14.70 -36.61
N ILE A 20 28.51 13.89 -35.75
CA ILE A 20 29.44 12.82 -36.16
C ILE A 20 28.72 11.81 -37.06
N ARG A 21 27.51 11.39 -36.68
CA ARG A 21 26.70 10.46 -37.47
C ARG A 21 26.40 11.02 -38.87
N LEU A 22 26.02 12.29 -38.98
CA LEU A 22 25.69 12.93 -40.25
C LEU A 22 26.92 13.13 -41.14
N GLN A 23 28.04 13.61 -40.59
CA GLN A 23 29.30 13.75 -41.34
C GLN A 23 29.78 12.42 -41.95
N LEU A 24 29.64 11.31 -41.20
CA LEU A 24 29.95 9.97 -41.69
C LEU A 24 28.91 9.44 -42.69
N ALA A 25 27.66 9.91 -42.60
CA ALA A 25 26.59 9.53 -43.51
C ALA A 25 26.69 10.20 -44.88
N ASP A 26 27.34 11.36 -44.99
CA ASP A 26 27.59 12.03 -46.27
C ASP A 26 28.43 11.17 -47.22
N HIS A 27 29.34 10.37 -46.67
CA HIS A 27 30.18 9.46 -47.44
C HIS A 27 29.57 8.05 -47.51
N TRP A 28 29.19 7.46 -46.36
CA TRP A 28 28.80 6.04 -46.25
C TRP A 28 27.40 5.84 -45.65
N GLY A 29 26.44 6.70 -45.98
CA GLY A 29 25.10 6.75 -45.35
C GLY A 29 24.34 5.42 -45.28
N VAL A 30 24.43 4.58 -46.31
CA VAL A 30 23.74 3.27 -46.38
C VAL A 30 24.22 2.30 -45.29
N ILE A 31 25.49 2.41 -44.87
CA ILE A 31 26.08 1.54 -43.83
C ILE A 31 26.10 2.27 -42.48
N THR A 32 26.51 3.54 -42.48
CA THR A 32 26.67 4.34 -41.26
C THR A 32 25.37 4.47 -40.50
N LEU A 33 24.25 4.82 -41.15
CA LEU A 33 22.99 5.11 -40.45
C LEU A 33 22.40 3.86 -39.76
N PRO A 34 22.29 2.68 -40.43
CA PRO A 34 21.83 1.46 -39.78
C PRO A 34 22.78 0.97 -38.67
N LEU A 35 24.10 1.04 -38.90
CA LEU A 35 25.09 0.53 -37.94
C LEU A 35 25.18 1.42 -36.69
N PHE A 36 25.21 2.75 -36.84
CA PHE A 36 25.14 3.67 -35.71
C PHE A 36 23.82 3.51 -34.96
N GLY A 37 22.72 3.40 -35.71
CA GLY A 37 21.39 3.11 -35.18
C GLY A 37 21.40 1.88 -34.28
N LEU A 38 21.88 0.74 -34.78
CA LEU A 38 21.96 -0.51 -34.03
C LEU A 38 22.84 -0.39 -32.78
N CYS A 39 24.09 0.05 -32.95
CA CYS A 39 25.10 0.02 -31.89
C CYS A 39 24.76 0.97 -30.74
N LEU A 40 24.50 2.25 -31.02
CA LEU A 40 24.22 3.23 -29.98
C LEU A 40 22.89 2.95 -29.28
N ALA A 41 21.89 2.46 -30.01
CA ALA A 41 20.61 2.10 -29.43
C ALA A 41 20.70 0.85 -28.54
N ALA A 42 21.49 -0.17 -28.95
CA ALA A 42 21.76 -1.35 -28.13
C ALA A 42 22.50 -0.96 -26.83
N ILE A 43 23.49 -0.06 -26.90
CA ILE A 43 24.20 0.46 -25.71
C ILE A 43 23.25 1.26 -24.81
N ALA A 44 22.38 2.09 -25.37
CA ALA A 44 21.38 2.81 -24.58
C ALA A 44 20.40 1.85 -23.89
N GLY A 45 19.96 0.81 -24.61
CA GLY A 45 19.09 -0.25 -24.07
C GLY A 45 19.75 -1.02 -22.94
N SER A 46 21.02 -1.41 -23.09
CA SER A 46 21.78 -2.13 -22.06
C SER A 46 22.02 -1.28 -20.82
N LEU A 47 22.30 0.02 -20.99
CA LEU A 47 22.46 0.95 -19.88
C LEU A 47 21.19 1.04 -19.04
N VAL A 48 20.02 1.14 -19.68
CA VAL A 48 18.74 1.17 -18.95
C VAL A 48 18.45 -0.18 -18.29
N GLU A 49 18.63 -1.29 -18.99
CA GLU A 49 18.32 -2.64 -18.50
C GLU A 49 19.17 -3.05 -17.29
N TYR A 50 20.49 -2.85 -17.36
CA TYR A 50 21.41 -3.33 -16.35
C TYR A 50 21.76 -2.29 -15.28
N VAL A 51 21.70 -0.99 -15.58
CA VAL A 51 22.10 0.06 -14.62
C VAL A 51 20.90 0.70 -13.92
N SER A 52 19.82 1.04 -14.62
CA SER A 52 18.66 1.65 -13.98
C SER A 52 17.38 1.50 -14.82
N PRO A 53 16.58 0.42 -14.59
CA PRO A 53 15.33 0.20 -15.33
C PRO A 53 14.33 1.33 -15.19
N ALA A 54 14.37 2.06 -14.08
CA ALA A 54 13.55 3.24 -13.82
C ALA A 54 13.81 4.41 -14.80
N ALA A 55 14.93 4.38 -15.54
CA ALA A 55 15.22 5.37 -16.58
C ALA A 55 14.49 5.09 -17.91
N ALA A 56 13.72 4.01 -18.04
CA ALA A 56 12.97 3.68 -19.25
C ALA A 56 11.90 4.74 -19.64
N GLY A 57 11.50 4.77 -20.91
CA GLY A 57 10.41 5.58 -21.46
C GLY A 57 10.66 7.10 -21.45
N SER A 58 9.61 7.90 -21.32
CA SER A 58 9.70 9.38 -21.25
C SER A 58 10.20 9.89 -19.90
N GLY A 59 9.72 9.31 -18.80
CA GLY A 59 9.95 9.81 -17.45
C GLY A 59 8.82 10.70 -16.90
N ILE A 60 8.01 11.30 -17.78
CA ILE A 60 6.81 12.07 -17.39
C ILE A 60 5.82 11.21 -16.57
N PRO A 61 5.46 9.97 -16.99
CA PRO A 61 4.62 9.09 -16.18
C PRO A 61 5.17 8.90 -14.75
N GLN A 62 6.47 8.66 -14.61
CA GLN A 62 7.13 8.43 -13.32
C GLN A 62 7.06 9.67 -12.42
N VAL A 63 7.23 10.86 -12.98
CA VAL A 63 7.07 12.13 -12.24
C VAL A 63 5.63 12.32 -11.81
N LYS A 64 4.67 12.09 -12.71
CA LYS A 64 3.22 12.18 -12.43
C LYS A 64 2.81 11.21 -11.32
N ALA A 65 3.25 9.96 -11.37
CA ALA A 65 3.03 8.96 -10.33
C ALA A 65 3.62 9.41 -8.98
N THR A 66 4.83 9.97 -8.97
CA THR A 66 5.45 10.45 -7.73
C THR A 66 4.69 11.64 -7.12
N LEU A 67 4.21 12.57 -7.95
CA LEU A 67 3.41 13.70 -7.47
C LEU A 67 2.05 13.23 -6.93
N ALA A 68 1.49 12.17 -7.53
CA ALA A 68 0.35 11.41 -7.04
C ALA A 68 0.71 10.42 -5.90
N GLN A 69 1.84 10.60 -5.21
CA GLN A 69 2.24 9.85 -4.00
C GLN A 69 2.58 8.36 -4.19
N PHE A 70 2.63 7.85 -5.42
CA PHE A 70 3.14 6.49 -5.67
C PHE A 70 4.64 6.41 -5.42
N ALA A 71 5.08 5.30 -4.82
CA ALA A 71 6.48 5.03 -4.54
C ALA A 71 7.24 4.65 -5.84
N VAL A 72 7.68 5.66 -6.58
CA VAL A 72 8.48 5.49 -7.81
C VAL A 72 9.92 5.98 -7.57
N PRO A 73 10.95 5.22 -7.99
CA PRO A 73 12.34 5.61 -7.78
C PRO A 73 12.74 6.84 -8.62
N LEU A 74 12.94 7.97 -7.95
CA LEU A 74 13.56 9.19 -8.49
C LEU A 74 14.87 9.48 -7.76
N SER A 75 16.00 9.15 -8.38
CA SER A 75 17.33 9.35 -7.81
C SER A 75 18.31 9.92 -8.84
N LEU A 76 19.45 10.44 -8.36
CA LEU A 76 20.51 10.95 -9.24
C LEU A 76 21.00 9.88 -10.24
N ARG A 77 21.08 8.61 -9.82
CA ARG A 77 21.44 7.48 -10.69
C ARG A 77 20.47 7.35 -11.86
N VAL A 78 19.16 7.47 -11.61
CA VAL A 78 18.13 7.47 -12.66
C VAL A 78 18.35 8.65 -13.61
N GLY A 79 18.58 9.84 -13.07
CA GLY A 79 18.86 11.05 -13.87
C GLY A 79 20.07 10.92 -14.78
N ILE A 80 21.19 10.37 -14.29
CA ILE A 80 22.43 10.17 -15.08
C ILE A 80 22.21 9.13 -16.18
N VAL A 81 21.61 7.98 -15.86
CA VAL A 81 21.30 6.93 -16.86
C VAL A 81 20.33 7.48 -17.91
N LYS A 82 19.33 8.27 -17.50
CA LYS A 82 18.41 8.93 -18.42
C LYS A 82 19.13 9.90 -19.35
N LEU A 83 20.02 10.73 -18.81
CA LEU A 83 20.81 11.70 -19.57
C LEU A 83 21.64 10.98 -20.65
N VAL A 84 22.49 10.03 -20.24
CA VAL A 84 23.41 9.32 -21.15
C VAL A 84 22.63 8.46 -22.15
N GLY A 85 21.64 7.69 -21.69
CA GLY A 85 20.82 6.85 -22.54
C GLY A 85 20.07 7.66 -23.61
N THR A 86 19.53 8.82 -23.25
CA THR A 86 18.84 9.71 -24.21
C THR A 86 19.83 10.36 -25.19
N ILE A 87 21.05 10.73 -24.74
CA ILE A 87 22.12 11.24 -25.63
C ILE A 87 22.46 10.20 -26.71
N LEU A 88 22.71 8.96 -26.30
CA LEU A 88 23.04 7.86 -27.22
C LEU A 88 21.91 7.58 -28.21
N LEU A 89 20.67 7.49 -27.71
CA LEU A 89 19.52 7.11 -28.53
C LEU A 89 19.16 8.17 -29.58
N LEU A 90 19.14 9.44 -29.19
CA LEU A 90 18.88 10.54 -30.12
C LEU A 90 20.07 10.81 -31.04
N GLY A 91 21.31 10.66 -30.53
CA GLY A 91 22.52 10.70 -31.35
C GLY A 91 22.55 9.60 -32.43
N ALA A 92 21.94 8.45 -32.16
CA ALA A 92 21.74 7.37 -33.13
C ALA A 92 20.75 7.72 -34.25
N GLY A 93 19.94 8.78 -34.08
CA GLY A 93 18.90 9.17 -35.03
C GLY A 93 17.55 8.50 -34.82
N ILE A 94 17.33 7.87 -33.66
CA ILE A 94 16.01 7.33 -33.35
C ILE A 94 15.03 8.49 -33.17
N PRO A 95 13.82 8.46 -33.76
CA PRO A 95 12.86 9.57 -33.73
C PRO A 95 12.11 9.65 -32.40
N LEU A 96 12.86 9.80 -31.29
CA LEU A 96 12.33 10.20 -29.99
C LEU A 96 12.73 11.65 -29.71
N GLY A 97 12.29 12.18 -28.56
CA GLY A 97 12.58 13.54 -28.12
C GLY A 97 13.25 13.61 -26.76
N ARG A 98 14.15 14.58 -26.58
CA ARG A 98 14.80 14.85 -25.27
C ARG A 98 13.89 15.51 -24.23
N ARG A 99 12.74 16.01 -24.68
CA ARG A 99 11.80 16.87 -23.97
C ARG A 99 11.24 16.23 -22.68
N GLY A 100 10.71 15.01 -22.75
CA GLY A 100 10.28 14.27 -21.55
C GLY A 100 11.44 13.92 -20.60
N PRO A 101 12.58 13.43 -21.14
CA PRO A 101 13.79 13.22 -20.35
C PRO A 101 14.27 14.45 -19.55
N THR A 102 14.21 15.67 -20.08
CA THR A 102 14.62 16.86 -19.29
C THR A 102 13.72 17.11 -18.09
N VAL A 103 12.41 16.87 -18.23
CA VAL A 103 11.45 16.91 -17.09
C VAL A 103 11.85 15.90 -16.03
N HIS A 104 12.10 14.65 -16.45
CA HIS A 104 12.44 13.56 -15.53
C HIS A 104 13.79 13.78 -14.82
N ILE A 105 14.79 14.26 -15.56
CA ILE A 105 16.10 14.59 -14.99
C ILE A 105 15.97 15.76 -14.00
N GLY A 106 15.20 16.80 -14.35
CA GLY A 106 14.91 17.92 -13.44
C GLY A 106 14.23 17.47 -12.14
N ALA A 107 13.22 16.60 -12.25
CA ALA A 107 12.54 15.98 -11.12
C ALA A 107 13.48 15.11 -10.28
N ALA A 108 14.33 14.30 -10.92
CA ALA A 108 15.30 13.43 -10.23
C ALA A 108 16.39 14.23 -9.49
N LEU A 109 16.86 15.34 -10.07
CA LEU A 109 17.80 16.25 -9.42
C LEU A 109 17.17 16.94 -8.21
N ALA A 110 15.92 17.40 -8.32
CA ALA A 110 15.20 17.99 -7.20
C ALA A 110 14.90 16.96 -6.10
N ALA A 111 14.53 15.73 -6.49
CA ALA A 111 14.38 14.62 -5.55
C ALA A 111 15.71 14.32 -4.84
N GLN A 112 16.83 14.33 -5.54
CA GLN A 112 18.14 14.16 -4.92
C GLN A 112 18.47 15.30 -3.95
N LEU A 113 18.18 16.55 -4.32
CA LEU A 113 18.40 17.70 -3.45
C LEU A 113 17.57 17.61 -2.16
N SER A 114 16.32 17.13 -2.25
CA SER A 114 15.47 16.85 -1.09
C SER A 114 15.99 15.72 -0.20
N ASN A 115 16.94 14.91 -0.69
CA ASN A 115 17.59 13.87 0.12
C ASN A 115 18.76 14.42 0.92
N TRP A 116 19.41 15.47 0.43
CA TRP A 116 20.51 16.15 1.13
C TRP A 116 20.00 17.09 2.22
N LEU A 117 18.76 17.60 2.08
CA LEU A 117 18.10 18.49 3.03
C LEU A 117 16.83 17.81 3.56
N PRO A 118 16.78 17.40 4.84
CA PRO A 118 15.59 16.77 5.41
C PRO A 118 14.36 17.68 5.25
N THR A 119 13.35 17.18 4.54
CA THR A 119 12.13 17.94 4.20
C THR A 119 10.89 17.08 4.42
N SER A 120 9.74 17.74 4.64
CA SER A 120 8.45 17.05 4.73
C SER A 120 8.00 16.52 3.36
N PRO A 121 7.10 15.54 3.30
CA PRO A 121 6.70 14.90 2.03
C PRO A 121 6.02 15.89 1.08
N GLN A 122 5.25 16.83 1.63
CA GLN A 122 4.64 17.93 0.86
C GLN A 122 5.69 18.85 0.22
N HIS A 123 6.71 19.28 0.98
CA HIS A 123 7.80 20.09 0.42
C HIS A 123 8.63 19.32 -0.60
N ARG A 124 8.84 18.00 -0.39
CA ARG A 124 9.50 17.16 -1.40
C ARG A 124 8.71 17.13 -2.72
N ARG A 125 7.39 16.96 -2.67
CA ARG A 125 6.53 17.02 -3.87
C ARG A 125 6.64 18.37 -4.56
N GLN A 126 6.64 19.47 -3.80
CA GLN A 126 6.83 20.82 -4.32
C GLN A 126 8.17 20.98 -5.04
N MET A 127 9.26 20.51 -4.42
CA MET A 127 10.59 20.55 -5.04
C MET A 127 10.65 19.72 -6.32
N ILE A 128 10.06 18.52 -6.33
CA ILE A 128 10.01 17.65 -7.51
C ILE A 128 9.22 18.32 -8.65
N ALA A 129 8.05 18.90 -8.34
CA ALA A 129 7.26 19.66 -9.30
C ALA A 129 8.04 20.86 -9.87
N ALA A 130 8.69 21.64 -9.01
CA ALA A 130 9.53 22.77 -9.43
C ALA A 130 10.75 22.32 -10.27
N GLY A 131 11.37 21.19 -9.93
CA GLY A 131 12.45 20.59 -10.70
C GLY A 131 12.00 20.11 -12.08
N ALA A 132 10.82 19.49 -12.16
CA ALA A 132 10.17 19.10 -13.40
C ALA A 132 9.86 20.32 -14.29
N ALA A 133 9.27 21.37 -13.71
CA ALA A 133 8.98 22.64 -14.36
C ALA A 133 10.26 23.28 -14.94
N ALA A 134 11.32 23.37 -14.12
CA ALA A 134 12.62 23.88 -14.53
C ALA A 134 13.27 23.04 -15.64
N GLY A 135 13.10 21.71 -15.60
CA GLY A 135 13.58 20.81 -16.64
C GLY A 135 12.85 20.98 -17.97
N LEU A 136 11.53 21.20 -17.95
CA LEU A 136 10.75 21.51 -19.14
C LEU A 136 11.13 22.88 -19.71
N ALA A 137 11.11 23.91 -18.86
CA ALA A 137 11.43 25.29 -19.21
C ALA A 137 12.85 25.41 -19.80
N ALA A 138 13.85 24.77 -19.18
CA ALA A 138 15.21 24.79 -19.73
C ALA A 138 15.35 24.02 -21.04
N GLY A 139 14.53 22.98 -21.25
CA GLY A 139 14.51 22.18 -22.48
C GLY A 139 13.90 22.92 -23.69
N PHE A 140 13.01 23.88 -23.43
CA PHE A 140 12.34 24.68 -24.48
C PHE A 140 12.69 26.13 -24.54
N ASN A 141 13.29 26.66 -23.49
CA ASN A 141 13.32 28.10 -23.26
C ASN A 141 11.90 28.71 -23.21
N THR A 142 10.94 27.99 -22.61
CA THR A 142 9.51 28.37 -22.49
C THR A 142 9.09 28.27 -21.01
N PRO A 143 9.34 29.31 -20.20
CA PRO A 143 9.10 29.25 -18.76
C PRO A 143 7.62 29.17 -18.39
N ILE A 144 6.72 29.88 -19.09
CA ILE A 144 5.28 29.87 -18.78
C ILE A 144 4.69 28.51 -19.15
N ALA A 145 5.04 27.97 -20.32
CA ALA A 145 4.64 26.61 -20.69
C ALA A 145 5.19 25.55 -19.71
N GLY A 146 6.39 25.80 -19.17
CA GLY A 146 7.01 25.01 -18.11
C GLY A 146 6.08 24.77 -16.92
N VAL A 147 5.50 25.86 -16.41
CA VAL A 147 4.60 25.87 -15.26
C VAL A 147 3.24 25.28 -15.62
N LEU A 148 2.67 25.70 -16.74
CA LEU A 148 1.34 25.24 -17.18
C LEU A 148 1.33 23.73 -17.43
N PHE A 149 2.40 23.15 -17.95
CA PHE A 149 2.49 21.70 -18.11
C PHE A 149 2.43 20.95 -16.78
N VAL A 150 3.03 21.51 -15.72
CA VAL A 150 2.96 20.90 -14.39
C VAL A 150 1.51 20.91 -13.89
N VAL A 151 0.81 22.03 -14.08
CA VAL A 151 -0.60 22.19 -13.66
C VAL A 151 -1.55 21.31 -14.50
N GLU A 152 -1.37 21.29 -15.81
CA GLU A 152 -2.31 20.65 -16.74
C GLU A 152 -2.08 19.13 -16.83
N GLU A 153 -0.81 18.67 -16.84
CA GLU A 153 -0.48 17.24 -17.02
C GLU A 153 0.03 16.54 -15.76
N LEU A 154 0.85 17.19 -14.93
CA LEU A 154 1.56 16.50 -13.84
C LEU A 154 0.81 16.50 -12.50
N SER A 155 0.08 17.57 -12.17
CA SER A 155 -0.63 17.72 -10.90
C SER A 155 -1.79 18.69 -11.04
N ARG A 156 -3.03 18.16 -11.01
CA ARG A 156 -4.26 18.98 -11.10
C ARG A 156 -4.56 19.77 -9.82
N ASP A 157 -4.15 19.24 -8.67
CA ASP A 157 -4.32 19.89 -7.36
C ASP A 157 -2.98 20.46 -6.87
N MET A 158 -2.68 21.69 -7.27
CA MET A 158 -1.49 22.41 -6.81
C MET A 158 -1.86 23.46 -5.76
N SER A 159 -1.17 23.43 -4.61
CA SER A 159 -1.23 24.54 -3.65
C SER A 159 -0.54 25.79 -4.21
N GLY A 160 -0.95 26.98 -3.75
CA GLY A 160 -0.37 28.26 -4.19
C GLY A 160 1.16 28.31 -4.12
N LEU A 161 1.75 27.81 -3.03
CA LEU A 161 3.21 27.74 -2.85
C LEU A 161 3.90 26.83 -3.89
N THR A 162 3.24 25.75 -4.32
CA THR A 162 3.77 24.83 -5.36
C THR A 162 3.85 25.56 -6.70
N LEU A 163 2.85 26.38 -7.02
CA LEU A 163 2.81 27.17 -8.24
C LEU A 163 3.91 28.24 -8.24
N GLU A 164 4.03 29.00 -7.15
CA GLU A 164 5.05 30.05 -7.00
C GLU A 164 6.47 29.49 -7.17
N THR A 165 6.78 28.40 -6.47
CA THR A 165 8.10 27.75 -6.56
C THR A 165 8.39 27.18 -7.95
N ALA A 166 7.39 26.63 -8.63
CA ALA A 166 7.52 26.17 -10.01
C ALA A 166 7.76 27.33 -10.99
N ILE A 167 7.12 28.49 -10.78
CA ILE A 167 7.36 29.71 -11.58
C ILE A 167 8.81 30.16 -11.45
N PHE A 168 9.30 30.36 -10.22
CA PHE A 168 10.68 30.79 -9.99
C PHE A 168 11.71 29.79 -10.54
N ALA A 169 11.47 28.49 -10.35
CA ALA A 169 12.35 27.45 -10.86
C ALA A 169 12.37 27.39 -12.39
N SER A 170 11.21 27.51 -13.04
CA SER A 170 11.06 27.55 -14.51
C SER A 170 11.77 28.76 -15.11
N PHE A 171 11.55 29.94 -14.54
CA PHE A 171 12.20 31.18 -14.97
C PHE A 171 13.73 31.09 -14.85
N THR A 172 14.22 30.64 -13.69
CA THR A 172 15.65 30.42 -13.47
C THR A 172 16.22 29.38 -14.44
N GLY A 173 15.49 28.29 -14.68
CA GLY A 173 15.88 27.26 -15.64
C GLY A 173 16.03 27.80 -17.06
N SER A 174 15.05 28.58 -17.51
CA SER A 174 15.05 29.21 -18.83
C SER A 174 16.19 30.23 -18.99
N ILE A 175 16.37 31.15 -18.03
CA ILE A 175 17.43 32.16 -18.08
C ILE A 175 18.80 31.51 -18.13
N VAL A 176 19.06 30.54 -17.24
CA VAL A 176 20.38 29.88 -17.19
C VAL A 176 20.64 29.11 -18.48
N SER A 177 19.63 28.42 -19.03
CA SER A 177 19.74 27.76 -20.33
C SER A 177 20.14 28.75 -21.43
N ARG A 178 19.45 29.90 -21.49
CA ARG A 178 19.71 30.97 -22.47
C ARG A 178 21.09 31.61 -22.31
N LEU A 179 21.52 31.90 -21.08
CA LEU A 179 22.86 32.45 -20.80
C LEU A 179 23.99 31.50 -21.18
N LEU A 180 23.78 30.18 -21.03
CA LEU A 180 24.75 29.16 -21.40
C LEU A 180 24.71 28.77 -22.88
N GLY A 181 24.05 29.57 -23.72
CA GLY A 181 24.05 29.40 -25.17
C GLY A 181 22.95 28.47 -25.70
N ALA A 182 21.90 28.19 -24.93
CA ALA A 182 20.68 27.63 -25.51
C ALA A 182 19.91 28.73 -26.26
N SER A 183 20.26 28.94 -27.54
CA SER A 183 19.44 29.73 -28.45
C SER A 183 18.08 29.04 -28.70
N GLY A 184 17.02 29.85 -28.70
CA GLY A 184 15.69 29.48 -29.19
C GLY A 184 15.67 29.32 -30.71
N LEU A 185 14.48 29.18 -31.30
CA LEU A 185 14.34 29.13 -32.76
C LEU A 185 14.94 30.40 -33.40
N PRO A 186 15.89 30.29 -34.33
CA PRO A 186 16.30 31.39 -35.17
C PRO A 186 15.33 31.49 -36.35
N ALA A 187 14.40 32.44 -36.31
CA ALA A 187 13.71 32.96 -37.48
C ALA A 187 12.89 34.18 -37.06
N GLU A 188 13.06 35.30 -37.76
CA GLU A 188 12.02 36.31 -37.86
C GLU A 188 10.84 35.66 -38.59
N ILE A 189 9.96 34.98 -37.85
CA ILE A 189 8.71 34.48 -38.40
C ILE A 189 7.86 35.71 -38.67
N ALA A 190 7.46 35.92 -39.92
CA ALA A 190 6.56 37.00 -40.27
C ALA A 190 5.30 36.92 -39.40
N ALA A 191 4.83 38.07 -38.90
CA ALA A 191 3.65 38.14 -38.07
C ALA A 191 2.45 37.52 -38.81
N SER A 192 1.75 36.60 -38.16
CA SER A 192 0.59 35.93 -38.77
C SER A 192 -0.62 36.84 -38.68
N GLU A 193 -1.27 37.12 -39.80
CA GLU A 193 -2.58 37.76 -39.83
C GLU A 193 -3.68 36.70 -39.84
N PHE A 194 -4.60 36.77 -38.89
CA PHE A 194 -5.73 35.86 -38.82
C PHE A 194 -6.87 36.30 -39.74
N SER A 195 -7.33 35.40 -40.61
CA SER A 195 -8.53 35.59 -41.43
C SER A 195 -9.65 34.64 -41.04
N ALA A 196 -10.89 35.14 -41.03
CA ALA A 196 -12.07 34.32 -40.74
C ALA A 196 -12.30 33.20 -41.79
N GLN A 197 -11.78 33.37 -43.01
CA GLN A 197 -11.89 32.36 -44.08
C GLN A 197 -11.07 31.08 -43.77
N GLU A 198 -10.09 31.18 -42.86
CA GLU A 198 -9.23 30.07 -42.47
C GLU A 198 -9.85 29.17 -41.40
N ILE A 199 -10.93 29.62 -40.73
CA ILE A 199 -11.59 28.90 -39.64
C ILE A 199 -11.96 27.45 -40.01
N PRO A 200 -12.60 27.16 -41.17
CA PRO A 200 -12.93 25.79 -41.55
C PRO A 200 -11.70 24.87 -41.67
N PHE A 201 -10.57 25.40 -42.12
CA PHE A 201 -9.33 24.65 -42.26
C PHE A 201 -8.65 24.41 -40.91
N TYR A 202 -8.72 25.36 -39.96
CA TYR A 202 -8.28 25.13 -38.58
C TYR A 202 -9.16 24.09 -37.86
N ILE A 203 -10.47 24.09 -38.12
CA ILE A 203 -11.39 23.05 -37.63
C ILE A 203 -10.99 21.68 -38.19
N LEU A 204 -10.77 21.59 -39.51
CA LEU A 204 -10.31 20.36 -40.16
C LEU A 204 -8.98 19.87 -39.59
N LEU A 205 -8.02 20.79 -39.43
CA LEU A 205 -6.72 20.48 -38.82
C LEU A 205 -6.88 19.94 -37.40
N GLY A 206 -7.74 20.56 -36.57
CA GLY A 206 -8.05 20.07 -35.23
C GLY A 206 -8.68 18.68 -35.24
N LEU A 207 -9.63 18.42 -36.15
CA LEU A 207 -10.26 17.10 -36.31
C LEU A 207 -9.23 16.02 -36.66
N LEU A 208 -8.39 16.27 -37.66
CA LEU A 208 -7.34 15.36 -38.09
C LEU A 208 -6.30 15.15 -36.99
N ALA A 209 -5.85 16.23 -36.35
CA ALA A 209 -4.87 16.17 -35.27
C ALA A 209 -5.38 15.39 -34.05
N GLY A 210 -6.64 15.59 -33.65
CA GLY A 210 -7.27 14.85 -32.55
C GLY A 210 -7.43 13.36 -32.87
N GLY A 211 -7.92 13.03 -34.06
CA GLY A 211 -8.11 11.65 -34.51
C GLY A 211 -6.80 10.90 -34.70
N LEU A 212 -5.83 11.48 -35.40
CA LEU A 212 -4.50 10.89 -35.60
C LEU A 212 -3.70 10.84 -34.30
N GLY A 213 -3.87 11.80 -33.39
CA GLY A 213 -3.29 11.74 -32.04
C GLY A 213 -3.83 10.58 -31.20
N ALA A 214 -5.14 10.32 -31.27
CA ALA A 214 -5.75 9.15 -30.62
C ALA A 214 -5.25 7.83 -31.24
N LEU A 215 -5.12 7.76 -32.57
CA LEU A 215 -4.53 6.61 -33.27
C LEU A 215 -3.07 6.41 -32.85
N PHE A 216 -2.30 7.49 -32.75
CA PHE A 216 -0.90 7.46 -32.31
C PHE A 216 -0.79 6.88 -30.90
N ASN A 217 -1.62 7.34 -29.96
CA ASN A 217 -1.63 6.84 -28.59
C ASN A 217 -1.93 5.34 -28.53
N ARG A 218 -2.96 4.88 -29.25
CA ARG A 218 -3.28 3.44 -29.36
C ARG A 218 -2.13 2.65 -29.99
N GLY A 219 -1.50 3.19 -31.03
CA GLY A 219 -0.34 2.61 -31.68
C GLY A 219 0.83 2.42 -30.71
N VAL A 220 1.16 3.45 -29.93
CA VAL A 220 2.21 3.40 -28.90
C VAL A 220 1.92 2.31 -27.86
N LEU A 221 0.70 2.23 -27.34
CA LEU A 221 0.32 1.22 -26.34
C LEU A 221 0.34 -0.21 -26.93
N THR A 222 -0.12 -0.36 -28.17
CA THR A 222 -0.10 -1.65 -28.88
C THR A 222 1.34 -2.11 -29.14
N SER A 223 2.20 -1.18 -29.59
CA SER A 223 3.63 -1.43 -29.78
C SER A 223 4.31 -1.82 -28.46
N LEU A 224 3.99 -1.15 -27.36
CA LEU A 224 4.48 -1.51 -26.03
C LEU A 224 4.04 -2.93 -25.61
N ALA A 225 2.76 -3.26 -25.81
CA ALA A 225 2.24 -4.59 -25.52
C ALA A 225 2.89 -5.68 -26.37
N MET A 226 3.12 -5.42 -27.66
CA MET A 226 3.80 -6.32 -28.59
C MET A 226 5.23 -6.61 -28.13
N HIS A 227 6.01 -5.59 -27.79
CA HIS A 227 7.38 -5.77 -27.30
C HIS A 227 7.44 -6.53 -25.97
N ARG A 228 6.45 -6.33 -25.08
CA ARG A 228 6.34 -7.12 -23.84
C ARG A 228 6.03 -8.59 -24.11
N ARG A 229 5.19 -8.90 -25.12
CA ARG A 229 4.88 -10.28 -25.52
C ARG A 229 6.06 -11.02 -26.15
N LEU A 230 6.91 -10.31 -26.90
CA LEU A 230 8.10 -10.88 -27.54
C LEU A 230 9.17 -11.33 -26.53
N GLY A 231 9.19 -10.75 -25.32
CA GLY A 231 10.12 -11.14 -24.24
C GLY A 231 11.60 -10.84 -24.53
N TRP A 232 11.91 -10.08 -25.58
CA TRP A 232 13.30 -9.75 -25.92
C TRP A 232 13.92 -8.79 -24.91
N PRO A 233 15.21 -8.98 -24.58
CA PRO A 233 15.93 -8.05 -23.72
C PRO A 233 15.95 -6.66 -24.34
N MET A 234 16.05 -5.64 -23.49
CA MET A 234 15.97 -4.24 -23.92
C MET A 234 17.07 -3.87 -24.92
N LEU A 235 18.27 -4.42 -24.74
CA LEU A 235 19.37 -4.29 -25.71
C LEU A 235 18.93 -4.66 -27.14
N VAL A 236 18.32 -5.84 -27.30
CA VAL A 236 17.97 -6.38 -28.63
C VAL A 236 16.83 -5.59 -29.24
N ARG A 237 15.73 -5.37 -28.51
CA ARG A 237 14.56 -4.65 -29.05
C ARG A 237 14.90 -3.21 -29.45
N VAL A 238 15.68 -2.50 -28.62
CA VAL A 238 16.07 -1.11 -28.89
C VAL A 238 17.08 -1.06 -30.04
N GLY A 239 18.03 -2.00 -30.08
CA GLY A 239 18.98 -2.15 -31.19
C GLY A 239 18.31 -2.43 -32.54
N VAL A 240 17.36 -3.36 -32.60
CA VAL A 240 16.61 -3.68 -33.83
C VAL A 240 15.82 -2.47 -34.32
N VAL A 241 15.14 -1.74 -33.43
CA VAL A 241 14.43 -0.52 -33.84
C VAL A 241 15.40 0.58 -34.28
N GLY A 242 16.58 0.68 -33.66
CA GLY A 242 17.66 1.55 -34.13
C GLY A 242 18.15 1.20 -35.54
N LEU A 243 18.32 -0.09 -35.84
CA LEU A 243 18.65 -0.57 -37.18
C LEU A 243 17.58 -0.20 -38.21
N VAL A 244 16.30 -0.48 -37.90
CA VAL A 244 15.17 -0.16 -38.78
C VAL A 244 15.07 1.35 -39.02
N ALA A 245 15.19 2.17 -37.98
CA ALA A 245 15.21 3.62 -38.12
C ALA A 245 16.38 4.07 -39.02
N GLY A 246 17.57 3.52 -38.81
CA GLY A 246 18.75 3.83 -39.64
C GLY A 246 18.56 3.44 -41.11
N VAL A 247 17.92 2.31 -41.41
CA VAL A 247 17.60 1.89 -42.79
C VAL A 247 16.60 2.84 -43.44
N VAL A 248 15.53 3.20 -42.72
CA VAL A 248 14.52 4.14 -43.23
C VAL A 248 15.15 5.51 -43.51
N LEU A 249 16.00 6.01 -42.61
CA LEU A 249 16.71 7.27 -42.80
C LEU A 249 17.77 7.23 -43.91
N ALA A 250 18.34 6.05 -44.21
CA ALA A 250 19.29 5.90 -45.31
C ALA A 250 18.61 6.00 -46.68
N ILE A 251 17.36 5.52 -46.78
CA ILE A 251 16.55 5.58 -48.00
C ILE A 251 15.86 6.95 -48.15
N ALA A 252 15.57 7.60 -47.03
CA ALA A 252 14.94 8.91 -47.02
C ALA A 252 15.82 10.02 -47.63
N PRO A 253 15.20 11.11 -48.16
CA PRO A 253 15.91 12.30 -48.59
C PRO A 253 16.91 12.81 -47.53
N PRO A 254 18.07 13.38 -47.92
CA PRO A 254 19.09 13.86 -46.98
C PRO A 254 18.54 14.81 -45.91
N GLU A 255 17.55 15.61 -46.26
CA GLU A 255 16.85 16.56 -45.39
C GLU A 255 16.14 15.86 -44.21
N PHE A 256 15.78 14.59 -44.36
CA PHE A 256 15.03 13.82 -43.36
C PHE A 256 15.95 13.07 -42.39
N ARG A 257 17.27 13.10 -42.62
CA ARG A 257 18.26 12.43 -41.76
C ARG A 257 18.40 13.12 -40.40
N ASP A 258 17.95 14.37 -40.28
CA ASP A 258 17.89 15.12 -39.02
C ASP A 258 16.49 15.73 -38.79
N ASN A 259 15.95 15.48 -37.60
CA ASN A 259 14.68 16.04 -37.14
C ASN A 259 14.70 17.58 -37.08
N THR A 260 15.89 18.17 -36.85
CA THR A 260 16.06 19.63 -36.82
C THR A 260 15.91 20.23 -38.22
N GLY A 261 16.58 19.64 -39.22
CA GLY A 261 16.50 20.08 -40.61
C GLY A 261 15.09 19.93 -41.19
N LEU A 262 14.42 18.81 -40.93
CA LEU A 262 13.03 18.62 -41.37
C LEU A 262 12.09 19.69 -40.80
N ARG A 263 12.24 20.03 -39.50
CA ARG A 263 11.44 21.09 -38.90
C ARG A 263 11.75 22.45 -39.53
N GLU A 264 13.01 22.76 -39.77
CA GLU A 264 13.43 24.03 -40.37
C GLU A 264 12.82 24.21 -41.76
N ILE A 265 12.88 23.19 -42.63
CA ILE A 265 12.31 23.25 -43.99
C ILE A 265 10.79 23.49 -43.94
N LEU A 266 10.07 22.79 -43.05
CA LEU A 266 8.63 23.02 -42.83
C LEU A 266 8.32 24.45 -42.38
N MET A 267 9.20 25.06 -41.57
CA MET A 267 9.02 26.43 -41.06
C MET A 267 9.44 27.50 -42.08
N THR A 268 10.23 27.15 -43.09
CA THR A 268 10.61 28.06 -44.19
C THR A 268 9.59 28.10 -45.34
N GLY A 269 8.56 27.24 -45.30
CA GLY A 269 7.58 27.17 -46.39
C GLY A 269 8.06 26.39 -47.63
N ALA A 270 9.33 25.94 -47.66
CA ALA A 270 9.98 25.39 -48.85
C ALA A 270 9.80 23.86 -49.04
N ALA A 271 8.96 23.21 -48.22
CA ALA A 271 8.81 21.76 -48.23
C ALA A 271 7.89 21.27 -49.36
N ASP A 272 8.29 20.22 -50.08
CA ASP A 272 7.36 19.53 -50.98
C ASP A 272 6.29 18.75 -50.19
N TRP A 273 5.05 18.74 -50.68
CA TRP A 273 3.93 18.11 -49.97
C TRP A 273 4.04 16.58 -49.98
N HIS A 274 4.55 15.96 -51.06
CA HIS A 274 4.76 14.50 -51.10
C HIS A 274 5.83 14.09 -50.09
N ALA A 275 6.95 14.82 -50.11
CA ALA A 275 8.04 14.61 -49.18
C ALA A 275 7.55 14.77 -47.72
N THR A 276 6.74 15.79 -47.44
CA THR A 276 6.15 16.04 -46.11
C THR A 276 5.21 14.92 -45.67
N ALA A 277 4.36 14.39 -46.57
CA ALA A 277 3.47 13.27 -46.26
C ALA A 277 4.24 11.98 -45.95
N ILE A 278 5.30 11.69 -46.71
CA ILE A 278 6.19 10.55 -46.45
C ILE A 278 6.89 10.73 -45.10
N ALA A 279 7.41 11.94 -44.83
CA ALA A 279 8.07 12.26 -43.56
C ALA A 279 7.12 12.07 -42.37
N PHE A 280 5.87 12.54 -42.49
CA PHE A 280 4.83 12.33 -41.48
C PHE A 280 4.59 10.84 -41.23
N ALA A 281 4.33 10.05 -42.28
CA ALA A 281 4.05 8.62 -42.15
C ALA A 281 5.22 7.82 -41.56
N ALA A 282 6.45 8.14 -41.99
CA ALA A 282 7.67 7.53 -41.48
C ALA A 282 7.88 7.86 -40.00
N HIS A 283 7.79 9.14 -39.62
CA HIS A 283 7.95 9.56 -38.21
C HIS A 283 6.84 9.01 -37.33
N PHE A 284 5.59 8.98 -37.80
CA PHE A 284 4.46 8.41 -37.08
C PHE A 284 4.72 6.95 -36.73
N SER A 285 5.09 6.14 -37.74
CA SER A 285 5.33 4.70 -37.58
C SER A 285 6.59 4.40 -36.76
N LEU A 286 7.71 5.06 -37.08
CA LEU A 286 8.98 4.83 -36.38
C LEU A 286 8.92 5.30 -34.92
N THR A 287 8.23 6.40 -34.62
CA THR A 287 8.08 6.85 -33.23
C THR A 287 7.24 5.86 -32.41
N ILE A 288 6.17 5.29 -32.98
CA ILE A 288 5.38 4.23 -32.34
C ILE A 288 6.25 3.00 -32.03
N LEU A 289 7.05 2.55 -33.00
CA LEU A 289 7.95 1.42 -32.82
C LEU A 289 9.01 1.73 -31.75
N ALA A 290 9.69 2.88 -31.88
CA ALA A 290 10.75 3.31 -30.97
C ALA A 290 10.27 3.47 -29.53
N TYR A 291 9.13 4.15 -29.32
CA TYR A 291 8.62 4.35 -27.97
C TYR A 291 8.12 3.04 -27.33
N GLY A 292 7.55 2.13 -28.14
CA GLY A 292 7.09 0.82 -27.66
C GLY A 292 8.21 -0.07 -27.11
N THR A 293 9.47 0.16 -27.50
CA THR A 293 10.62 -0.53 -26.90
C THR A 293 10.91 -0.11 -25.46
N GLY A 294 10.26 0.94 -24.94
CA GLY A 294 10.56 1.49 -23.61
C GLY A 294 11.92 2.19 -23.51
N ALA A 295 12.59 2.47 -24.63
CA ALA A 295 13.85 3.20 -24.68
C ALA A 295 13.76 4.58 -23.97
N PRO A 296 14.87 5.10 -23.43
CA PRO A 296 14.90 6.41 -22.78
C PRO A 296 14.70 7.51 -23.82
N GLY A 297 13.51 8.11 -23.85
CA GLY A 297 13.12 9.14 -24.82
C GLY A 297 11.64 9.52 -24.69
N GLY A 298 11.30 10.75 -25.10
CA GLY A 298 9.94 11.28 -25.02
C GLY A 298 9.26 11.40 -26.38
N VAL A 299 7.93 11.46 -26.39
CA VAL A 299 7.10 11.67 -27.61
C VAL A 299 6.86 13.15 -27.94
N PHE A 300 7.23 14.06 -27.05
CA PHE A 300 6.99 15.50 -27.18
C PHE A 300 7.53 16.10 -28.49
N ALA A 301 8.81 15.85 -28.83
CA ALA A 301 9.41 16.46 -30.03
C ALA A 301 8.84 15.85 -31.32
N PRO A 302 8.71 14.51 -31.42
CA PRO A 302 8.03 13.89 -32.55
C PRO A 302 6.59 14.38 -32.72
N ALA A 303 5.82 14.53 -31.65
CA ALA A 303 4.45 15.04 -31.72
C ALA A 303 4.37 16.46 -32.30
N LEU A 304 5.29 17.34 -31.89
CA LEU A 304 5.35 18.70 -32.42
C LEU A 304 5.74 18.71 -33.91
N LEU A 305 6.72 17.89 -34.29
CA LEU A 305 7.16 17.75 -35.69
C LEU A 305 6.06 17.18 -36.59
N MET A 306 5.39 16.10 -36.15
CA MET A 306 4.24 15.52 -36.85
C MET A 306 3.09 16.51 -36.95
N GLY A 307 2.87 17.31 -35.90
CA GLY A 307 1.94 18.43 -35.92
C GLY A 307 2.31 19.50 -36.95
N SER A 308 3.58 19.88 -37.02
CA SER A 308 4.07 20.82 -38.04
C SER A 308 3.83 20.26 -39.45
N ALA A 309 4.16 18.99 -39.70
CA ALA A 309 3.94 18.35 -41.00
C ALA A 309 2.45 18.24 -41.36
N LEU A 310 1.60 17.82 -40.42
CA LEU A 310 0.15 17.74 -40.64
C LEU A 310 -0.46 19.12 -40.91
N GLY A 311 -0.05 20.12 -40.13
CA GLY A 311 -0.44 21.50 -40.32
C GLY A 311 -0.01 22.03 -41.69
N TYR A 312 1.25 21.81 -42.07
CA TYR A 312 1.79 22.18 -43.37
C TYR A 312 0.95 21.60 -44.52
N LEU A 313 0.63 20.31 -44.48
CA LEU A 313 -0.20 19.63 -45.50
C LEU A 313 -1.60 20.24 -45.61
N VAL A 314 -2.25 20.55 -44.48
CA VAL A 314 -3.56 21.22 -44.48
C VAL A 314 -3.42 22.66 -44.99
N GLY A 315 -2.34 23.35 -44.65
CA GLY A 315 -2.02 24.70 -45.11
C GLY A 315 -1.83 24.77 -46.62
N THR A 316 -1.05 23.87 -47.21
CA THR A 316 -0.89 23.77 -48.67
C THR A 316 -2.25 23.57 -49.36
N GLY A 317 -3.13 22.74 -48.78
CA GLY A 317 -4.49 22.57 -49.29
C GLY A 317 -5.35 23.84 -49.15
N SER A 318 -5.22 24.55 -48.03
CA SER A 318 -5.92 25.82 -47.78
C SER A 318 -5.51 26.91 -48.76
N VAL A 319 -4.20 27.10 -48.97
CA VAL A 319 -3.66 28.07 -49.94
C VAL A 319 -4.11 27.71 -51.35
N ALA A 320 -4.11 26.43 -51.72
CA ALA A 320 -4.56 25.98 -53.04
C ALA A 320 -6.07 26.18 -53.29
N LEU A 321 -6.91 26.08 -52.25
CA LEU A 321 -8.38 26.15 -52.38
C LEU A 321 -8.96 27.55 -52.12
N ALA A 322 -8.45 28.24 -51.09
CA ALA A 322 -8.98 29.52 -50.60
C ALA A 322 -8.09 30.71 -50.95
N GLY A 323 -6.89 30.50 -51.50
CA GLY A 323 -5.97 31.57 -51.92
C GLY A 323 -5.49 32.48 -50.79
N SER A 324 -5.67 32.07 -49.54
CA SER A 324 -5.36 32.85 -48.33
C SER A 324 -4.76 31.95 -47.25
N GLY A 325 -4.00 32.55 -46.33
CA GLY A 325 -3.26 31.86 -45.29
C GLY A 325 -1.81 31.56 -45.67
N SER A 326 -1.05 31.07 -44.69
CA SER A 326 0.37 30.75 -44.83
C SER A 326 0.62 29.32 -44.34
N GLU A 327 1.31 28.50 -45.13
CA GLU A 327 1.64 27.12 -44.76
C GLU A 327 2.41 27.06 -43.43
N VAL A 328 3.22 28.07 -43.15
CA VAL A 328 3.97 28.21 -41.89
C VAL A 328 3.02 28.43 -40.71
N THR A 329 2.01 29.29 -40.87
CA THR A 329 0.97 29.53 -39.84
C THR A 329 0.21 28.23 -39.53
N TYR A 330 -0.22 27.49 -40.56
CA TYR A 330 -0.88 26.20 -40.34
C TYR A 330 0.05 25.15 -39.71
N ALA A 331 1.33 25.11 -40.09
CA ALA A 331 2.31 24.23 -39.46
C ALA A 331 2.50 24.57 -37.96
N LEU A 332 2.52 25.84 -37.59
CA LEU A 332 2.58 26.27 -36.19
C LEU A 332 1.31 25.89 -35.42
N VAL A 333 0.13 26.04 -36.02
CA VAL A 333 -1.15 25.61 -35.41
C VAL A 333 -1.20 24.08 -35.27
N GLY A 334 -0.78 23.34 -36.30
CA GLY A 334 -0.75 21.89 -36.31
C GLY A 334 0.20 21.33 -35.25
N THR A 335 1.31 22.02 -35.00
CA THR A 335 2.25 21.72 -33.91
C THR A 335 1.54 21.65 -32.56
N GLY A 336 0.73 22.67 -32.23
CA GLY A 336 -0.07 22.70 -31.01
C GLY A 336 -1.21 21.67 -31.02
N ALA A 337 -1.94 21.57 -32.14
CA ALA A 337 -3.12 20.72 -32.27
C ALA A 337 -2.77 19.23 -32.14
N PHE A 338 -1.76 18.72 -32.85
CA PHE A 338 -1.37 17.31 -32.77
C PHE A 338 -0.77 16.98 -31.41
N PHE A 339 0.03 17.89 -30.84
CA PHE A 339 0.54 17.72 -29.48
C PHE A 339 -0.60 17.65 -28.45
N THR A 340 -1.65 18.46 -28.61
CA THR A 340 -2.88 18.37 -27.80
C THR A 340 -3.61 17.04 -28.00
N GLY A 341 -3.67 16.55 -29.23
CA GLY A 341 -4.25 15.23 -29.56
C GLY A 341 -3.54 14.06 -28.86
N VAL A 342 -2.24 14.17 -28.61
CA VAL A 342 -1.41 13.14 -27.95
C VAL A 342 -1.40 13.30 -26.43
N ALA A 343 -1.09 14.50 -25.95
CA ALA A 343 -0.80 14.78 -24.54
C ALA A 343 -1.98 15.35 -23.76
N ARG A 344 -3.10 15.73 -24.41
CA ARG A 344 -4.31 16.31 -23.76
C ARG A 344 -4.04 17.58 -22.94
N VAL A 345 -3.12 18.42 -23.40
CA VAL A 345 -2.75 19.69 -22.75
C VAL A 345 -2.94 20.90 -23.68
N PRO A 346 -4.19 21.27 -24.01
CA PRO A 346 -4.47 22.35 -24.95
C PRO A 346 -3.87 23.70 -24.54
N VAL A 347 -3.94 24.07 -23.27
CA VAL A 347 -3.46 25.39 -22.81
C VAL A 347 -1.95 25.46 -22.89
N THR A 348 -1.27 24.42 -22.40
CA THR A 348 0.18 24.30 -22.50
C THR A 348 0.63 24.29 -23.95
N ALA A 349 -0.08 23.59 -24.85
CA ALA A 349 0.28 23.53 -26.27
C ALA A 349 0.23 24.92 -26.93
N ILE A 350 -0.83 25.70 -26.67
CA ILE A 350 -0.98 27.08 -27.17
C ILE A 350 0.20 27.93 -26.67
N VAL A 351 0.50 27.87 -25.37
CA VAL A 351 1.56 28.68 -24.76
C VAL A 351 2.96 28.25 -25.22
N ILE A 352 3.20 26.96 -25.45
CA ILE A 352 4.48 26.49 -26.04
C ILE A 352 4.69 27.14 -27.41
N VAL A 353 3.69 27.09 -28.29
CA VAL A 353 3.84 27.66 -29.64
C VAL A 353 4.00 29.18 -29.54
N PHE A 354 3.16 29.84 -28.76
CA PHE A 354 3.24 31.29 -28.53
C PHE A 354 4.59 31.73 -27.95
N GLU A 355 5.14 31.08 -26.91
CA GLU A 355 6.45 31.46 -26.34
C GLU A 355 7.61 31.20 -27.30
N LEU A 356 7.48 30.23 -28.21
CA LEU A 356 8.50 29.94 -29.21
C LEU A 356 8.47 30.90 -30.41
N THR A 357 7.32 31.47 -30.74
CA THR A 357 7.14 32.37 -31.89
C THR A 357 7.07 33.84 -31.51
N ALA A 358 6.66 34.15 -30.28
CA ALA A 358 6.31 35.49 -29.79
C ALA A 358 5.22 36.19 -30.64
N ASP A 359 4.39 35.43 -31.35
CA ASP A 359 3.34 35.95 -32.23
C ASP A 359 1.95 35.77 -31.63
N PHE A 360 1.33 36.89 -31.24
CA PHE A 360 -0.03 36.92 -30.70
C PHE A 360 -1.10 36.56 -31.74
N GLY A 361 -0.83 36.75 -33.04
CA GLY A 361 -1.77 36.42 -34.13
C GLY A 361 -2.11 34.93 -34.20
N LEU A 362 -1.21 34.07 -33.72
CA LEU A 362 -1.39 32.62 -33.68
C LEU A 362 -2.31 32.13 -32.57
N VAL A 363 -2.55 32.93 -31.52
CA VAL A 363 -3.28 32.48 -30.32
C VAL A 363 -4.68 32.01 -30.67
N LEU A 364 -5.42 32.76 -31.50
CA LEU A 364 -6.79 32.40 -31.87
C LEU A 364 -6.87 31.14 -32.75
N PRO A 365 -6.09 31.01 -33.85
CA PRO A 365 -5.95 29.74 -34.58
C PRO A 365 -5.59 28.55 -33.72
N LEU A 366 -4.63 28.72 -32.80
CA LEU A 366 -4.21 27.68 -31.87
C LEU A 366 -5.35 27.27 -30.93
N MET A 367 -6.13 28.22 -30.41
CA MET A 367 -7.30 27.92 -29.58
C MET A 367 -8.32 27.05 -30.32
N ILE A 368 -8.60 27.36 -31.60
CA ILE A 368 -9.51 26.57 -32.44
C ILE A 368 -8.93 25.17 -32.67
N GLY A 369 -7.70 25.09 -33.19
CA GLY A 369 -7.06 23.83 -33.54
C GLY A 369 -6.84 22.91 -32.34
N CYS A 370 -6.28 23.42 -31.24
CA CYS A 370 -6.05 22.68 -30.01
C CYS A 370 -7.37 22.30 -29.32
N GLY A 371 -8.33 23.23 -29.24
CA GLY A 371 -9.63 22.96 -28.62
C GLY A 371 -10.38 21.81 -29.30
N ILE A 372 -10.40 21.81 -30.64
CA ILE A 372 -11.05 20.75 -31.41
C ILE A 372 -10.26 19.45 -31.32
N ALA A 373 -8.93 19.50 -31.43
CA ALA A 373 -8.08 18.31 -31.27
C ALA A 373 -8.25 17.66 -29.88
N TYR A 374 -8.44 18.47 -28.84
CA TYR A 374 -8.77 17.99 -27.50
C TYR A 374 -10.13 17.28 -27.49
N LEU A 375 -11.21 17.93 -27.93
CA LEU A 375 -12.56 17.37 -27.92
C LEU A 375 -12.65 16.06 -28.73
N VAL A 376 -12.10 16.06 -29.94
CA VAL A 376 -12.13 14.91 -30.85
C VAL A 376 -11.34 13.76 -30.27
N GLY A 377 -10.13 14.04 -29.80
CA GLY A 377 -9.34 12.96 -29.25
C GLY A 377 -9.92 12.43 -27.94
N GLU A 378 -10.51 13.27 -27.08
CA GLU A 378 -11.19 12.81 -25.85
C GLU A 378 -12.40 11.92 -26.17
N ALA A 379 -13.14 12.23 -27.24
CA ALA A 379 -14.24 11.41 -27.72
C ALA A 379 -13.78 10.05 -28.31
N VAL A 380 -12.63 10.01 -28.98
CA VAL A 380 -12.13 8.78 -29.64
C VAL A 380 -11.34 7.88 -28.68
N PHE A 381 -10.46 8.47 -27.87
CA PHE A 381 -9.62 7.78 -26.89
C PHE A 381 -9.29 8.74 -25.74
N SER A 382 -10.09 8.60 -24.67
CA SER A 382 -10.12 9.51 -23.52
C SER A 382 -8.88 9.39 -22.63
N GLY A 383 -8.34 10.53 -22.21
CA GLY A 383 -7.12 10.60 -21.41
C GLY A 383 -5.84 10.82 -22.21
N SER A 384 -4.79 11.24 -21.52
CA SER A 384 -3.48 11.53 -22.12
C SER A 384 -2.69 10.25 -22.37
N LEU A 385 -1.75 10.29 -23.30
CA LEU A 385 -0.80 9.18 -23.48
C LEU A 385 -0.10 8.81 -22.18
N TYR A 386 0.29 9.79 -21.36
CA TYR A 386 1.01 9.55 -20.11
C TYR A 386 0.15 8.86 -19.06
N GLN A 387 -1.16 9.16 -19.03
CA GLN A 387 -2.12 8.45 -18.19
C GLN A 387 -2.19 6.97 -18.58
N HIS A 388 -2.39 6.67 -19.86
CA HIS A 388 -2.48 5.26 -20.30
C HIS A 388 -1.16 4.49 -20.14
N LEU A 389 -0.01 5.16 -20.21
CA LEU A 389 1.28 4.53 -19.93
C LEU A 389 1.42 4.15 -18.44
N LEU A 390 0.81 4.91 -17.53
CA LEU A 390 0.73 4.56 -16.11
C LEU A 390 -0.20 3.37 -15.89
N GLU A 391 -1.40 3.41 -16.49
CA GLU A 391 -2.38 2.32 -16.43
C GLU A 391 -1.77 1.01 -16.96
N ALA A 392 -1.06 1.07 -18.10
CA ALA A 392 -0.33 -0.06 -18.66
C ALA A 392 0.85 -0.54 -17.79
N SER A 393 1.29 0.26 -16.81
CA SER A 393 2.31 -0.11 -15.81
C SER A 393 1.69 -0.59 -14.49
N GLY A 394 0.36 -0.69 -14.41
CA GLY A 394 -0.37 -1.10 -13.22
C GLY A 394 -0.60 0.02 -12.20
N ILE A 395 -0.40 1.29 -12.59
CA ILE A 395 -0.65 2.46 -11.75
C ILE A 395 -1.89 3.17 -12.28
N ASP A 396 -3.01 3.07 -11.57
CA ASP A 396 -4.21 3.84 -11.89
C ASP A 396 -4.33 5.05 -10.94
N LEU A 397 -4.30 6.25 -11.51
CA LEU A 397 -4.45 7.50 -10.76
C LEU A 397 -5.91 7.77 -10.36
N LYS A 398 -6.89 7.20 -11.08
CA LYS A 398 -8.32 7.33 -10.75
C LYS A 398 -8.65 6.51 -9.51
N ASP A 399 -8.03 5.35 -9.37
CA ASP A 399 -8.12 4.54 -8.17
C ASP A 399 -7.59 5.30 -6.96
N GLU A 400 -6.52 6.09 -7.05
CA GLU A 400 -6.03 6.87 -5.89
C GLU A 400 -6.90 8.08 -5.51
N ALA A 401 -7.48 8.81 -6.48
CA ALA A 401 -8.42 9.89 -6.17
C ALA A 401 -9.71 9.35 -5.53
N ASN A 402 -10.24 8.25 -6.08
CA ASN A 402 -11.39 7.55 -5.50
C ASN A 402 -11.03 6.87 -4.17
N ASN A 403 -9.83 6.33 -4.03
CA ASN A 403 -9.31 5.77 -2.78
C ASN A 403 -9.03 6.88 -1.76
N TYR A 404 -8.68 8.11 -2.10
CA TYR A 404 -8.61 9.18 -1.07
C TYR A 404 -10.00 9.43 -0.45
N GLU A 405 -11.06 9.27 -1.24
CA GLU A 405 -12.43 9.32 -0.75
C GLU A 405 -12.91 8.01 -0.09
N THR A 406 -12.30 6.85 -0.37
CA THR A 406 -12.79 5.53 0.11
C THR A 406 -11.81 4.72 0.98
N ASP A 407 -10.55 5.13 1.10
CA ASP A 407 -9.46 4.56 1.90
C ASP A 407 -9.44 5.27 3.27
N PRO A 408 -9.91 4.61 4.33
CA PRO A 408 -9.99 5.21 5.66
C PRO A 408 -8.61 5.57 6.23
N LEU A 409 -7.55 4.85 5.83
CA LEU A 409 -6.18 5.15 6.21
C LEU A 409 -5.68 6.49 5.63
N ALA A 410 -6.21 6.90 4.48
CA ALA A 410 -5.87 8.19 3.87
C ALA A 410 -6.50 9.39 4.59
N ARG A 411 -7.55 9.15 5.41
CA ARG A 411 -8.24 10.19 6.19
C ARG A 411 -7.68 10.41 7.59
N LEU A 412 -6.98 9.42 8.14
CA LEU A 412 -6.40 9.53 9.48
C LEU A 412 -5.22 10.50 9.49
N VAL A 413 -5.19 11.35 10.51
CA VAL A 413 -4.07 12.25 10.79
C VAL A 413 -3.27 11.75 11.99
N ALA A 414 -2.05 12.27 12.15
CA ALA A 414 -1.17 11.93 13.26
C ALA A 414 -1.86 12.13 14.62
N ALA A 415 -2.72 13.14 14.76
CA ALA A 415 -3.48 13.39 15.98
C ALA A 415 -4.45 12.27 16.39
N ASP A 416 -4.93 11.47 15.42
CA ASP A 416 -5.87 10.37 15.66
C ASP A 416 -5.18 9.12 16.21
N VAL A 417 -3.87 8.96 15.91
CA VAL A 417 -3.10 7.73 16.17
C VAL A 417 -1.99 7.95 17.20
N MET A 418 -1.55 9.20 17.42
CA MET A 418 -0.43 9.50 18.31
C MET A 418 -0.73 9.16 19.78
N GLN A 419 0.30 8.68 20.47
CA GLN A 419 0.28 8.58 21.92
C GLN A 419 0.61 9.96 22.53
N ARG A 420 -0.28 10.46 23.39
CA ARG A 420 -0.17 11.80 24.01
C ARG A 420 0.67 11.80 25.29
N GLN A 421 0.65 10.70 26.05
CA GLN A 421 1.47 10.54 27.26
C GLN A 421 2.84 10.00 26.86
N VAL A 422 3.79 10.90 26.63
CA VAL A 422 5.12 10.54 26.14
C VAL A 422 6.15 10.66 27.25
N GLU A 423 6.83 9.55 27.57
CA GLU A 423 8.04 9.59 28.39
C GLU A 423 9.17 10.29 27.61
N THR A 424 9.85 11.24 28.25
CA THR A 424 10.89 12.06 27.60
C THR A 424 12.15 12.14 28.42
N LEU A 425 13.27 12.41 27.76
CA LEU A 425 14.57 12.60 28.40
C LEU A 425 14.99 14.07 28.30
N SER A 426 15.63 14.58 29.34
CA SER A 426 16.22 15.92 29.30
C SER A 426 17.47 15.94 28.42
N ALA A 427 17.64 17.02 27.65
CA ALA A 427 18.83 17.31 26.87
C ALA A 427 20.12 17.38 27.72
N ASP A 428 20.00 17.71 29.00
CA ASP A 428 21.10 17.79 29.96
C ASP A 428 21.40 16.46 30.66
N LEU A 429 20.60 15.42 30.41
CA LEU A 429 20.82 14.09 30.98
C LEU A 429 22.13 13.50 30.45
N THR A 430 22.89 12.84 31.32
CA THR A 430 24.15 12.19 30.92
C THR A 430 23.89 10.85 30.25
N LEU A 431 24.81 10.41 29.39
CA LEU A 431 24.75 9.11 28.71
C LEU A 431 24.61 7.95 29.71
N ALA A 432 25.31 8.00 30.85
CA ALA A 432 25.19 6.98 31.90
C ALA A 432 23.77 6.90 32.49
N ALA A 433 23.18 8.06 32.81
CA ALA A 433 21.83 8.13 33.35
C ALA A 433 20.78 7.71 32.30
N ALA A 434 21.00 8.05 31.02
CA ALA A 434 20.15 7.60 29.93
C ALA A 434 20.17 6.08 29.78
N ILE A 435 21.35 5.44 29.80
CA ILE A 435 21.46 3.97 29.76
C ILE A 435 20.71 3.34 30.95
N GLN A 436 20.86 3.89 32.15
CA GLN A 436 20.13 3.42 33.32
C GLN A 436 18.61 3.60 33.17
N PHE A 437 18.17 4.69 32.56
CA PHE A 437 16.77 4.93 32.27
C PHE A 437 16.20 3.87 31.30
N PHE A 438 16.92 3.59 30.22
CA PHE A 438 16.54 2.55 29.25
C PHE A 438 16.46 1.15 29.88
N THR A 439 17.32 0.82 30.84
CA THR A 439 17.22 -0.49 31.55
C THR A 439 15.98 -0.63 32.43
N ARG A 440 15.34 0.49 32.81
CA ARG A 440 14.16 0.52 33.69
C ARG A 440 12.86 0.70 32.93
N SER A 441 12.91 1.22 31.70
CA SER A 441 11.74 1.48 30.88
C SER A 441 11.56 0.40 29.81
N ASN A 442 10.31 0.16 29.40
CA ASN A 442 9.97 -0.81 28.35
C ASN A 442 10.03 -0.20 26.93
N HIS A 443 10.28 1.10 26.82
CA HIS A 443 10.37 1.78 25.52
C HIS A 443 11.78 1.70 24.94
N ARG A 444 11.86 1.55 23.61
CA ARG A 444 13.13 1.41 22.87
C ARG A 444 13.62 2.73 22.26
N GLY A 445 12.90 3.82 22.48
CA GLY A 445 13.33 5.16 22.10
C GLY A 445 12.51 6.25 22.79
N PHE A 446 13.16 7.38 23.05
CA PHE A 446 12.57 8.51 23.77
C PHE A 446 12.87 9.82 23.06
N PRO A 447 11.90 10.74 22.96
CA PRO A 447 12.17 12.12 22.59
C PRO A 447 13.06 12.79 23.65
N VAL A 448 14.06 13.51 23.17
CA VAL A 448 14.93 14.36 23.99
C VAL A 448 14.43 15.79 23.91
N LEU A 449 14.16 16.38 25.08
CA LEU A 449 13.62 17.74 25.21
C LEU A 449 14.65 18.70 25.78
N ASP A 450 14.71 19.89 25.20
CA ASP A 450 15.40 21.07 25.74
C ASP A 450 14.34 22.15 25.99
N ASP A 451 14.10 22.48 27.26
CA ASP A 451 13.09 23.46 27.68
C ASP A 451 11.69 23.25 27.04
N GLY A 452 11.24 21.98 27.03
CA GLY A 452 9.94 21.58 26.46
C GLY A 452 9.90 21.46 24.93
N ARG A 453 11.01 21.73 24.23
CA ARG A 453 11.13 21.59 22.77
C ARG A 453 11.85 20.30 22.40
N ALA A 454 11.29 19.54 21.46
CA ALA A 454 11.92 18.32 20.98
C ALA A 454 13.15 18.65 20.13
N ILE A 455 14.33 18.21 20.59
CA ILE A 455 15.61 18.38 19.88
C ILE A 455 16.08 17.08 19.20
N GLY A 456 15.45 15.94 19.52
CA GLY A 456 15.63 14.70 18.78
C GLY A 456 15.00 13.49 19.45
N VAL A 457 15.35 12.30 18.96
CA VAL A 457 14.96 11.02 19.54
C VAL A 457 16.23 10.21 19.74
N ILE A 458 16.35 9.56 20.89
CA ILE A 458 17.42 8.61 21.15
C ILE A 458 16.83 7.21 21.29
N THR A 459 17.43 6.21 20.63
CA THR A 459 17.01 4.81 20.69
C THR A 459 18.05 3.93 21.38
N ASP A 460 17.65 2.72 21.76
CA ASP A 460 18.57 1.75 22.37
C ASP A 460 19.74 1.40 21.43
N SER A 461 19.46 1.32 20.12
CA SER A 461 20.46 1.19 19.06
C SER A 461 21.45 2.36 19.03
N ASP A 462 21.00 3.59 19.25
CA ASP A 462 21.88 4.76 19.32
C ASP A 462 22.78 4.68 20.55
N LEU A 463 22.23 4.28 21.70
CA LEU A 463 23.00 4.09 22.93
C LEU A 463 24.06 3.00 22.79
N ALA A 464 23.73 1.87 22.15
CA ALA A 464 24.66 0.78 21.89
C ALA A 464 25.88 1.26 21.08
N THR A 465 25.65 2.09 20.07
CA THR A 465 26.69 2.69 19.21
C THR A 465 27.62 3.64 19.97
N HIS A 466 27.14 4.19 21.09
CA HIS A 466 27.82 5.20 21.89
C HIS A 466 28.42 4.69 23.21
N ARG A 467 28.34 3.38 23.50
CA ARG A 467 28.85 2.76 24.75
C ARG A 467 30.34 3.01 25.02
N GLY A 468 31.14 3.35 24.02
CA GLY A 468 32.57 3.68 24.16
C GLY A 468 32.87 5.16 24.43
N LYS A 469 31.86 6.05 24.43
CA LYS A 469 32.05 7.48 24.74
C LYS A 469 31.99 7.75 26.25
N SER A 470 32.42 8.95 26.66
CA SER A 470 32.43 9.36 28.07
C SER A 470 31.04 9.21 28.70
N PRO A 471 30.91 8.58 29.89
CA PRO A 471 29.63 8.44 30.60
C PRO A 471 28.98 9.78 30.98
N GLN A 472 29.77 10.85 31.06
CA GLN A 472 29.32 12.21 31.41
C GLN A 472 28.83 13.03 30.20
N LEU A 473 28.98 12.50 28.99
CA LEU A 473 28.52 13.17 27.77
C LEU A 473 27.01 13.42 27.86
N LYS A 474 26.55 14.65 27.59
CA LYS A 474 25.14 15.01 27.65
C LYS A 474 24.39 14.54 26.41
N LEU A 475 23.10 14.24 26.55
CA LEU A 475 22.26 13.82 25.42
C LEU A 475 22.21 14.86 24.30
N ARG A 476 22.26 16.18 24.59
CA ARG A 476 22.31 17.23 23.55
C ARG A 476 23.50 17.12 22.59
N GLU A 477 24.59 16.52 23.04
CA GLU A 477 25.80 16.33 22.22
C GLU A 477 25.71 15.05 21.36
N LEU A 478 24.83 14.12 21.74
CA LEU A 478 24.54 12.88 21.01
C LEU A 478 23.43 13.10 19.97
N VAL A 479 22.46 13.92 20.33
CA VAL A 479 21.29 14.22 19.53
C VAL A 479 21.58 15.47 18.71
N SER A 480 22.35 15.31 17.64
CA SER A 480 22.74 16.40 16.75
C SER A 480 21.79 16.53 15.56
N GLY A 481 20.86 17.48 15.58
CA GLY A 481 20.07 17.84 14.40
C GLY A 481 18.68 18.42 14.69
N ARG A 482 17.99 18.91 13.64
CA ARG A 482 16.54 19.18 13.70
C ARG A 482 15.83 17.82 13.61
N PRO A 483 15.03 17.40 14.60
CA PRO A 483 14.33 16.12 14.51
C PRO A 483 13.40 16.06 13.32
N VAL A 484 13.32 14.89 12.68
CA VAL A 484 12.20 14.59 11.80
C VAL A 484 10.96 14.47 12.67
N THR A 485 9.99 15.35 12.44
CA THR A 485 8.76 15.46 13.23
C THR A 485 7.54 15.50 12.34
N LEU A 486 6.38 15.21 12.92
CA LEU A 486 5.07 15.34 12.29
C LEU A 486 4.29 16.50 12.91
N ALA A 487 3.47 17.19 12.11
CA ALA A 487 2.41 18.04 12.64
C ALA A 487 1.22 17.16 13.08
N PRO A 488 0.38 17.58 14.04
CA PRO A 488 -0.81 16.83 14.44
C PRO A 488 -1.78 16.58 13.27
N THR A 489 -1.83 17.51 12.32
CA THR A 489 -2.67 17.45 11.12
C THR A 489 -2.03 16.69 9.95
N ALA A 490 -0.80 16.19 10.09
CA ALA A 490 -0.14 15.45 9.03
C ALA A 490 -0.80 14.08 8.82
N SER A 491 -0.88 13.62 7.57
CA SER A 491 -1.55 12.36 7.25
C SER A 491 -0.76 11.14 7.74
N LEU A 492 -1.45 10.02 7.95
CA LEU A 492 -0.77 8.75 8.26
C LEU A 492 0.16 8.28 7.13
N LYS A 493 -0.18 8.57 5.87
CA LYS A 493 0.71 8.32 4.71
C LYS A 493 2.03 9.09 4.84
N ASP A 494 1.98 10.34 5.28
CA ASP A 494 3.19 11.14 5.54
C ASP A 494 4.03 10.50 6.66
N ALA A 495 3.39 9.99 7.72
CA ALA A 495 4.06 9.30 8.80
C ALA A 495 4.78 8.03 8.32
N ILE A 496 4.08 7.16 7.58
CA ILE A 496 4.64 5.93 6.99
C ILE A 496 5.82 6.28 6.08
N TYR A 497 5.62 7.27 5.20
CA TYR A 497 6.65 7.73 4.30
C TYR A 497 7.90 8.20 5.07
N LEU A 498 7.75 9.03 6.11
CA LEU A 498 8.90 9.53 6.88
C LEU A 498 9.62 8.39 7.63
N MET A 499 8.89 7.45 8.20
CA MET A 499 9.44 6.29 8.91
C MET A 499 10.21 5.33 7.98
N ASP A 500 9.69 5.08 6.79
CA ASP A 500 10.39 4.26 5.80
C ASP A 500 11.60 5.00 5.24
N ARG A 501 11.40 6.26 4.84
CA ARG A 501 12.40 7.12 4.19
C ARG A 501 13.65 7.34 5.03
N TYR A 502 13.47 7.67 6.30
CA TYR A 502 14.56 7.97 7.23
C TYR A 502 14.88 6.77 8.13
N HIS A 503 14.29 5.60 7.85
CA HIS A 503 14.45 4.37 8.62
C HIS A 503 14.17 4.57 10.13
N LEU A 504 13.20 5.42 10.45
CA LEU A 504 12.80 5.74 11.81
C LEU A 504 11.75 4.75 12.31
N SER A 505 11.79 4.48 13.61
CA SER A 505 10.80 3.68 14.33
C SER A 505 9.85 4.52 15.19
N HIS A 506 10.22 5.78 15.46
CA HIS A 506 9.50 6.71 16.30
C HIS A 506 9.51 8.10 15.62
N LEU A 507 8.35 8.75 15.55
CA LEU A 507 8.18 10.10 15.02
C LEU A 507 7.52 10.99 16.08
N PRO A 508 8.25 11.97 16.64
CA PRO A 508 7.66 12.97 17.52
C PRO A 508 6.63 13.81 16.76
N VAL A 509 5.46 13.99 17.35
CA VAL A 509 4.43 14.92 16.88
C VAL A 509 4.60 16.23 17.62
N VAL A 510 4.78 17.32 16.87
CA VAL A 510 5.06 18.64 17.44
C VAL A 510 4.09 19.69 16.92
N GLU A 511 3.62 20.54 17.82
CA GLU A 511 2.81 21.71 17.53
C GLU A 511 3.54 22.93 18.07
N GLU A 512 3.78 23.95 17.23
CA GLU A 512 4.55 25.14 17.61
C GLU A 512 5.92 24.84 18.29
N ARG A 513 6.59 23.76 17.85
CA ARG A 513 7.86 23.21 18.40
C ARG A 513 7.77 22.56 19.79
N LYS A 514 6.59 22.45 20.38
CA LYS A 514 6.36 21.67 21.60
C LYS A 514 5.96 20.25 21.23
N LEU A 515 6.43 19.27 22.01
CA LEU A 515 6.03 17.88 21.86
C LEU A 515 4.57 17.72 22.33
N VAL A 516 3.70 17.22 21.45
CA VAL A 516 2.29 16.95 21.76
C VAL A 516 1.93 15.46 21.66
N GLY A 517 2.79 14.65 21.06
CA GLY A 517 2.65 13.21 21.02
C GLY A 517 3.82 12.51 20.34
N ILE A 518 3.72 11.18 20.21
CA ILE A 518 4.65 10.37 19.44
C ILE A 518 3.86 9.32 18.65
N VAL A 519 4.30 9.03 17.42
CA VAL A 519 3.77 7.95 16.59
C VAL A 519 4.89 6.94 16.39
N THR A 520 4.61 5.66 16.62
CA THR A 520 5.53 4.55 16.38
C THR A 520 5.09 3.69 15.19
N ARG A 521 6.00 2.86 14.65
CA ARG A 521 5.63 1.87 13.62
C ARG A 521 4.50 0.96 14.08
N SER A 522 4.49 0.59 15.36
CA SER A 522 3.45 -0.24 15.95
C SER A 522 2.10 0.48 15.93
N ASP A 523 2.05 1.78 16.26
CA ASP A 523 0.80 2.56 16.21
C ASP A 523 0.28 2.67 14.77
N LEU A 524 1.17 2.82 13.77
CA LEU A 524 0.77 2.83 12.36
C LEU A 524 0.23 1.47 11.89
N ILE A 525 0.85 0.37 12.32
CA ILE A 525 0.38 -0.99 12.02
C ILE A 525 -0.96 -1.25 12.71
N HIS A 526 -1.13 -0.79 13.95
CA HIS A 526 -2.37 -0.90 14.69
C HIS A 526 -3.49 -0.13 14.02
N ALA A 527 -3.25 1.14 13.68
CA ALA A 527 -4.21 1.96 12.93
C ALA A 527 -4.56 1.32 11.57
N ALA A 528 -3.58 0.72 10.87
CA ALA A 528 -3.85 0.01 9.62
C ALA A 528 -4.64 -1.31 9.82
N ALA A 529 -4.43 -2.00 10.94
CA ALA A 529 -5.18 -3.19 11.32
C ALA A 529 -6.62 -2.83 11.73
N GLU A 530 -6.81 -1.81 12.56
CA GLU A 530 -8.12 -1.29 12.96
C GLU A 530 -8.91 -0.78 11.76
N GLN A 531 -8.27 -0.09 10.80
CA GLN A 531 -8.96 0.33 9.57
C GLN A 531 -9.27 -0.84 8.63
N ARG A 532 -8.49 -1.92 8.66
CA ARG A 532 -8.83 -3.19 7.99
C ARG A 532 -9.97 -3.93 8.67
N GLU A 533 -10.12 -3.79 9.98
CA GLU A 533 -11.26 -4.31 10.75
C GLU A 533 -12.50 -3.41 10.60
N ALA A 534 -12.31 -2.09 10.40
CA ALA A 534 -13.35 -1.10 10.16
C ALA A 534 -13.78 -1.00 8.68
N GLN A 535 -13.01 -1.52 7.72
CA GLN A 535 -13.46 -1.77 6.35
C GLN A 535 -14.23 -3.10 6.27
N PRO A 536 -15.56 -3.08 6.04
CA PRO A 536 -16.28 -4.25 5.61
C PRO A 536 -16.03 -4.46 4.10
N VAL A 537 -14.82 -4.87 3.71
CA VAL A 537 -14.54 -5.36 2.34
C VAL A 537 -13.88 -6.74 2.41
N LEU A 538 -14.54 -7.64 3.11
CA LEU A 538 -14.82 -8.93 2.53
C LEU A 538 -16.26 -8.85 2.01
N PRO A 539 -16.62 -9.47 0.86
CA PRO A 539 -18.03 -9.59 0.51
C PRO A 539 -18.75 -10.06 1.76
N ALA A 540 -19.83 -9.38 2.15
CA ALA A 540 -20.58 -9.67 3.37
C ALA A 540 -20.60 -11.19 3.54
N ILE A 541 -19.96 -11.70 4.60
CA ILE A 541 -19.90 -13.15 4.83
C ILE A 541 -21.34 -13.60 4.73
N ALA A 542 -21.65 -14.38 3.69
CA ALA A 542 -23.03 -14.78 3.46
C ALA A 542 -23.49 -15.49 4.74
N PRO A 543 -24.68 -15.15 5.27
CA PRO A 543 -25.15 -15.75 6.51
C PRO A 543 -25.09 -17.26 6.40
N SER A 544 -24.81 -17.92 7.51
CA SER A 544 -24.78 -19.39 7.52
C SER A 544 -26.13 -19.94 7.11
N TYR A 545 -26.13 -21.01 6.32
CA TYR A 545 -27.35 -21.65 5.83
C TYR A 545 -27.59 -22.95 6.56
N VAL A 546 -28.76 -23.09 7.17
CA VAL A 546 -29.14 -24.30 7.91
C VAL A 546 -29.62 -25.37 6.92
N VAL A 547 -28.91 -26.50 6.84
CA VAL A 547 -29.23 -27.59 5.90
C VAL A 547 -29.87 -28.80 6.56
N TYR A 548 -29.77 -28.92 7.88
CA TYR A 548 -30.39 -30.00 8.65
C TYR A 548 -30.67 -29.53 10.08
N VAL A 549 -31.84 -29.88 10.61
CA VAL A 549 -32.23 -29.63 12.01
C VAL A 549 -33.04 -30.81 12.53
N SER A 550 -32.80 -31.18 13.79
CA SER A 550 -33.70 -32.02 14.58
C SER A 550 -33.85 -31.42 15.97
N ARG A 551 -35.07 -31.44 16.51
CA ARG A 551 -35.44 -30.80 17.78
C ARG A 551 -36.05 -31.81 18.74
N SER A 552 -35.74 -31.66 20.03
CA SER A 552 -36.43 -32.33 21.13
C SER A 552 -37.45 -31.37 21.78
N PRO A 553 -38.38 -31.86 22.61
CA PRO A 553 -39.25 -31.00 23.40
C PRO A 553 -38.44 -29.99 24.23
N ALA A 554 -38.90 -28.73 24.25
CA ALA A 554 -38.21 -27.65 24.95
C ALA A 554 -38.58 -27.64 26.44
N THR A 555 -37.92 -28.49 27.23
CA THR A 555 -38.23 -28.70 28.66
C THR A 555 -37.18 -28.11 29.61
N GLY A 556 -36.14 -27.45 29.09
CA GLY A 556 -35.05 -26.91 29.92
C GLY A 556 -35.27 -25.45 30.34
N LYS A 557 -34.47 -25.00 31.32
CA LYS A 557 -34.44 -23.61 31.83
C LYS A 557 -33.52 -22.67 31.05
N GLY A 558 -32.77 -23.21 30.09
CA GLY A 558 -31.79 -22.50 29.27
C GLY A 558 -31.18 -23.42 28.22
N ARG A 559 -30.20 -22.93 27.46
CA ARG A 559 -29.58 -23.65 26.35
C ARG A 559 -28.05 -23.61 26.40
N LEU A 560 -27.45 -24.78 26.24
CA LEU A 560 -26.01 -24.96 26.10
C LEU A 560 -25.67 -25.31 24.65
N LEU A 561 -24.83 -24.51 23.99
CA LEU A 561 -24.34 -24.79 22.63
C LEU A 561 -23.02 -25.56 22.67
N LEU A 562 -22.94 -26.65 21.91
CA LEU A 562 -21.73 -27.42 21.67
C LEU A 562 -21.45 -27.52 20.15
N PRO A 563 -20.43 -26.82 19.64
CA PRO A 563 -19.94 -27.02 18.28
C PRO A 563 -19.17 -28.35 18.15
N LEU A 564 -19.66 -29.25 17.31
CA LEU A 564 -19.04 -30.55 17.02
C LEU A 564 -18.09 -30.45 15.82
N SER A 565 -17.11 -29.54 15.88
CA SER A 565 -16.23 -29.23 14.74
C SER A 565 -15.16 -30.30 14.47
N ASN A 566 -14.81 -31.13 15.46
CA ASN A 566 -13.80 -32.17 15.33
C ASN A 566 -14.30 -33.53 15.87
N PRO A 567 -14.45 -34.56 15.01
CA PRO A 567 -14.92 -35.88 15.42
C PRO A 567 -14.09 -36.57 16.50
N GLN A 568 -12.78 -36.26 16.59
CA GLN A 568 -11.88 -36.90 17.55
C GLN A 568 -12.10 -36.39 18.98
N THR A 569 -12.43 -35.09 19.13
CA THR A 569 -12.63 -34.46 20.44
C THR A 569 -14.10 -34.37 20.83
N ALA A 570 -15.01 -34.48 19.85
CA ALA A 570 -16.46 -34.41 20.03
C ALA A 570 -17.01 -35.34 21.14
N PRO A 571 -16.61 -36.63 21.24
CA PRO A 571 -17.16 -37.51 22.28
C PRO A 571 -16.87 -37.03 23.70
N LEU A 572 -15.67 -36.46 23.91
CA LEU A 572 -15.23 -35.98 25.22
C LEU A 572 -15.92 -34.67 25.59
N LEU A 573 -15.98 -33.72 24.64
CA LEU A 573 -16.69 -32.46 24.85
C LEU A 573 -18.18 -32.66 25.07
N LEU A 574 -18.78 -33.66 24.42
CA LEU A 574 -20.17 -34.01 24.58
C LEU A 574 -20.47 -34.52 26.00
N GLN A 575 -19.58 -35.33 26.59
CA GLN A 575 -19.75 -35.75 28.00
C GLN A 575 -19.71 -34.55 28.96
N LEU A 576 -18.78 -33.61 28.75
CA LEU A 576 -18.69 -32.38 29.55
C LEU A 576 -19.95 -31.52 29.39
N ALA A 577 -20.39 -31.31 28.15
CA ALA A 577 -21.58 -30.51 27.85
C ALA A 577 -22.86 -31.13 28.43
N ILE A 578 -23.02 -32.45 28.35
CA ILE A 578 -24.18 -33.16 28.94
C ILE A 578 -24.18 -33.04 30.46
N ALA A 579 -23.03 -33.18 31.11
CA ALA A 579 -22.93 -33.01 32.57
C ALA A 579 -23.31 -31.60 33.02
N LEU A 580 -22.79 -30.58 32.32
CA LEU A 580 -23.13 -29.17 32.56
C LEU A 580 -24.61 -28.90 32.30
N ALA A 581 -25.14 -29.39 31.16
CA ALA A 581 -26.54 -29.19 30.80
C ALA A 581 -27.49 -29.84 31.82
N ARG A 582 -27.18 -31.05 32.30
CA ARG A 582 -27.99 -31.75 33.30
C ARG A 582 -28.03 -30.99 34.63
N GLU A 583 -26.87 -30.54 35.13
CA GLU A 583 -26.80 -29.82 36.41
C GLU A 583 -27.56 -28.49 36.36
N GLN A 584 -27.44 -27.75 35.24
CA GLN A 584 -28.11 -26.46 35.04
C GLN A 584 -29.56 -26.60 34.53
N GLN A 585 -30.03 -27.83 34.29
CA GLN A 585 -31.33 -28.11 33.64
C GLN A 585 -31.48 -27.44 32.26
N TYR A 586 -30.40 -27.36 31.49
CA TYR A 586 -30.36 -26.79 30.15
C TYR A 586 -30.63 -27.83 29.07
N GLU A 587 -31.13 -27.35 27.94
CA GLU A 587 -31.21 -28.11 26.70
C GLU A 587 -29.85 -28.06 25.99
N LEU A 588 -29.44 -29.19 25.41
CA LEU A 588 -28.20 -29.28 24.66
C LEU A 588 -28.45 -28.98 23.18
N GLU A 589 -27.81 -27.97 22.64
CA GLU A 589 -27.81 -27.62 21.22
C GLU A 589 -26.46 -28.04 20.61
N CYS A 590 -26.45 -29.06 19.76
CA CYS A 590 -25.25 -29.49 19.04
C CYS A 590 -25.23 -28.93 17.62
N LEU A 591 -24.17 -28.22 17.26
CA LEU A 591 -24.01 -27.60 15.94
C LEU A 591 -22.81 -28.20 15.20
N HIS A 592 -22.99 -28.61 13.94
CA HIS A 592 -21.87 -28.87 13.03
C HIS A 592 -21.84 -27.81 11.93
N ALA A 593 -20.77 -27.00 11.89
CA ALA A 593 -20.56 -25.99 10.86
C ALA A 593 -19.66 -26.55 9.75
N ILE A 594 -20.21 -26.78 8.57
CA ILE A 594 -19.48 -27.19 7.37
C ILE A 594 -18.89 -25.94 6.72
N ALA A 595 -17.57 -25.80 6.81
CA ALA A 595 -16.83 -24.70 6.20
C ALA A 595 -16.71 -24.90 4.68
N ILE A 596 -17.14 -23.92 3.89
CA ILE A 596 -17.01 -23.91 2.43
C ILE A 596 -16.11 -22.74 1.97
N PRO A 597 -15.49 -22.83 0.78
CA PRO A 597 -14.69 -21.74 0.24
C PRO A 597 -15.50 -20.43 0.10
N ARG A 598 -14.84 -19.28 0.30
CA ARG A 598 -15.48 -17.94 0.24
C ARG A 598 -16.10 -17.57 -1.11
N HIS A 599 -15.74 -18.26 -2.19
CA HIS A 599 -16.33 -18.07 -3.52
C HIS A 599 -17.58 -18.92 -3.76
N CYS A 600 -17.93 -19.82 -2.84
CA CYS A 600 -19.13 -20.67 -2.92
C CYS A 600 -20.25 -20.07 -2.05
N SER A 601 -21.49 -20.08 -2.55
CA SER A 601 -22.66 -19.62 -1.79
C SER A 601 -23.13 -20.70 -0.80
N PRO A 602 -23.27 -20.41 0.51
CA PRO A 602 -23.79 -21.36 1.49
C PRO A 602 -25.14 -21.97 1.14
N ALA A 603 -26.01 -21.19 0.48
CA ALA A 603 -27.36 -21.61 0.10
C ALA A 603 -27.39 -22.53 -1.14
N GLN A 604 -26.32 -22.57 -1.94
CA GLN A 604 -26.28 -23.31 -3.22
C GLN A 604 -25.25 -24.44 -3.24
N THR A 605 -24.43 -24.56 -2.19
CA THR A 605 -23.35 -25.55 -2.16
C THR A 605 -23.89 -26.92 -1.71
N PRO A 606 -23.74 -27.98 -2.52
CA PRO A 606 -24.10 -29.33 -2.09
C PRO A 606 -23.16 -29.80 -0.98
N VAL A 607 -23.71 -30.43 0.06
CA VAL A 607 -22.94 -30.91 1.22
C VAL A 607 -23.31 -32.34 1.58
N ASP A 608 -22.28 -33.12 1.96
CA ASP A 608 -22.46 -34.47 2.50
C ASP A 608 -22.72 -34.40 4.02
N LEU A 609 -23.82 -35.01 4.45
CA LEU A 609 -24.24 -35.04 5.85
C LEU A 609 -23.80 -36.31 6.60
N ALA A 610 -23.15 -37.27 5.94
CA ALA A 610 -22.83 -38.57 6.54
C ALA A 610 -21.99 -38.45 7.82
N ALA A 611 -20.97 -37.58 7.82
CA ALA A 611 -20.15 -37.34 9.01
C ALA A 611 -20.94 -36.68 10.14
N SER A 612 -21.74 -35.64 9.82
CA SER A 612 -22.61 -34.94 10.76
C SER A 612 -23.63 -35.88 11.41
N GLN A 613 -24.26 -36.75 10.61
CA GLN A 613 -25.24 -37.72 11.10
C GLN A 613 -24.63 -38.74 12.06
N ARG A 614 -23.41 -39.22 11.82
CA ARG A 614 -22.68 -40.11 12.75
C ARG A 614 -22.40 -39.42 14.09
N LEU A 615 -21.98 -38.16 14.06
CA LEU A 615 -21.75 -37.37 15.27
C LEU A 615 -23.05 -37.16 16.06
N PHE A 616 -24.15 -36.84 15.38
CA PHE A 616 -25.44 -36.63 16.03
C PHE A 616 -26.14 -37.91 16.49
N ALA A 617 -25.88 -39.06 15.86
CA ALA A 617 -26.32 -40.35 16.38
C ALA A 617 -25.69 -40.59 17.76
N ARG A 618 -24.36 -40.44 17.86
CA ARG A 618 -23.64 -40.58 19.13
C ARG A 618 -24.07 -39.54 20.17
N ALA A 619 -24.37 -38.30 19.74
CA ALA A 619 -24.93 -37.28 20.62
C ALA A 619 -26.29 -37.68 21.19
N ARG A 620 -27.18 -38.22 20.37
CA ARG A 620 -28.50 -38.70 20.80
C ARG A 620 -28.38 -39.86 21.80
N ASP A 621 -27.51 -40.83 21.51
CA ASP A 621 -27.33 -42.00 22.39
C ASP A 621 -26.85 -41.57 23.78
N LEU A 622 -25.88 -40.66 23.84
CA LEU A 622 -25.35 -40.14 25.11
C LEU A 622 -26.33 -39.23 25.83
N ALA A 623 -27.02 -38.33 25.12
CA ALA A 623 -28.00 -37.43 25.73
C ALA A 623 -29.21 -38.19 26.28
N ALA A 624 -29.66 -39.25 25.59
CA ALA A 624 -30.73 -40.13 26.05
C ALA A 624 -30.35 -40.86 27.34
N LEU A 625 -29.11 -41.33 27.45
CA LEU A 625 -28.62 -42.02 28.65
C LEU A 625 -28.61 -41.12 29.90
N TRP A 626 -28.53 -39.80 29.71
CA TRP A 626 -28.48 -38.80 30.79
C TRP A 626 -29.78 -37.97 30.91
N GLU A 627 -30.82 -38.32 30.15
CA GLU A 627 -32.12 -37.64 30.11
C GLU A 627 -32.02 -36.12 29.79
N VAL A 628 -31.07 -35.73 28.93
CA VAL A 628 -30.90 -34.33 28.51
C VAL A 628 -31.58 -34.10 27.15
N PRO A 629 -32.49 -33.12 27.01
CA PRO A 629 -33.07 -32.77 25.72
C PRO A 629 -32.00 -32.32 24.73
N LEU A 630 -31.96 -32.93 23.54
CA LEU A 630 -30.93 -32.68 22.54
C LEU A 630 -31.53 -32.12 21.25
N HIS A 631 -31.03 -30.96 20.85
CA HIS A 631 -31.24 -30.37 19.54
C HIS A 631 -29.97 -30.50 18.70
N VAL A 632 -30.11 -30.81 17.42
CA VAL A 632 -28.97 -30.89 16.50
C VAL A 632 -29.23 -30.04 15.26
N GLN A 633 -28.20 -29.36 14.78
CA GLN A 633 -28.26 -28.59 13.54
C GLN A 633 -26.96 -28.67 12.74
N VAL A 634 -27.07 -28.71 11.40
CA VAL A 634 -25.94 -28.53 10.48
C VAL A 634 -26.10 -27.20 9.78
N ARG A 635 -25.03 -26.39 9.80
CA ARG A 635 -24.95 -25.13 9.07
C ARG A 635 -23.82 -25.19 8.06
N VAL A 636 -24.06 -24.69 6.86
CA VAL A 636 -23.04 -24.45 5.85
C VAL A 636 -22.64 -22.99 5.95
N ALA A 637 -21.35 -22.70 6.03
CA ALA A 637 -20.87 -21.33 6.18
C ALA A 637 -19.49 -21.14 5.58
N GLN A 638 -19.19 -19.91 5.16
CA GLN A 638 -17.84 -19.54 4.72
C GLN A 638 -16.88 -19.31 5.91
N ASP A 639 -17.44 -19.13 7.10
CA ASP A 639 -16.72 -19.02 8.37
C ASP A 639 -17.49 -19.77 9.47
N ALA A 640 -16.84 -20.78 10.06
CA ALA A 640 -17.43 -21.60 11.12
C ALA A 640 -17.65 -20.82 12.43
N ALA A 641 -16.79 -19.85 12.75
CA ALA A 641 -16.96 -19.03 13.95
C ALA A 641 -18.20 -18.14 13.84
N GLN A 642 -18.40 -17.54 12.66
CA GLN A 642 -19.58 -16.73 12.37
C GLN A 642 -20.87 -17.57 12.44
N ALA A 643 -20.87 -18.80 11.91
CA ALA A 643 -22.01 -19.71 12.02
C ALA A 643 -22.36 -20.07 13.47
N ILE A 644 -21.35 -20.20 14.34
CA ILE A 644 -21.56 -20.44 15.79
C ILE A 644 -22.15 -19.18 16.44
N LEU A 645 -21.65 -17.99 16.12
CA LEU A 645 -22.17 -16.71 16.64
C LEU A 645 -23.62 -16.47 16.22
N GLU A 646 -23.97 -16.78 14.96
CA GLU A 646 -25.34 -16.74 14.47
C GLU A 646 -26.24 -17.72 15.22
N ALA A 647 -25.78 -18.95 15.45
CA ALA A 647 -26.51 -19.90 16.28
C ALA A 647 -26.70 -19.42 17.73
N ILE A 648 -25.71 -18.75 18.33
CA ILE A 648 -25.81 -18.15 19.67
C ILE A 648 -26.94 -17.12 19.71
N ALA A 649 -26.95 -16.22 18.72
CA ALA A 649 -27.94 -15.14 18.64
C ALA A 649 -29.35 -15.69 18.35
N GLU A 650 -29.50 -16.57 17.36
CA GLU A 650 -30.80 -17.12 16.95
C GLU A 650 -31.42 -18.06 17.97
N ARG A 651 -30.60 -18.81 18.72
CA ARG A 651 -31.07 -19.80 19.69
C ARG A 651 -31.10 -19.29 21.11
N HIS A 652 -30.66 -18.06 21.36
CA HIS A 652 -30.53 -17.47 22.70
C HIS A 652 -29.76 -18.41 23.63
N ILE A 653 -28.50 -18.68 23.27
CA ILE A 653 -27.66 -19.61 24.01
C ILE A 653 -27.16 -18.97 25.30
N ASP A 654 -27.29 -19.69 26.42
CA ASP A 654 -26.88 -19.26 27.77
C ASP A 654 -25.46 -19.69 28.12
N LEU A 655 -24.95 -20.78 27.52
CA LEU A 655 -23.60 -21.27 27.76
C LEU A 655 -23.02 -21.89 26.48
N LEU A 656 -21.84 -21.46 26.06
CA LEU A 656 -21.10 -22.07 24.94
C LEU A 656 -19.99 -22.97 25.50
N VAL A 657 -19.95 -24.24 25.08
CA VAL A 657 -18.84 -25.16 25.36
C VAL A 657 -18.14 -25.50 24.05
N THR A 658 -16.84 -25.26 23.94
CA THR A 658 -16.08 -25.60 22.73
C THR A 658 -14.65 -26.03 23.04
N GLY A 659 -14.06 -26.85 22.17
CA GLY A 659 -12.67 -27.27 22.29
C GLY A 659 -11.71 -26.33 21.55
N TRP A 660 -10.45 -26.29 21.99
CA TRP A 660 -9.38 -25.68 21.19
C TRP A 660 -8.21 -26.67 21.00
N LYS A 661 -7.52 -26.57 19.86
CA LYS A 661 -6.25 -27.27 19.64
C LYS A 661 -5.13 -26.30 19.98
N GLY A 662 -4.26 -26.65 20.93
CA GLY A 662 -3.12 -25.82 21.30
C GLY A 662 -2.12 -25.73 20.14
N GLY A 663 -2.07 -24.58 19.48
CA GLY A 663 -1.08 -24.24 18.45
C GLY A 663 -1.64 -23.33 17.36
N THR A 664 -0.98 -22.20 17.12
CA THR A 664 -1.23 -21.28 16.00
C THR A 664 0.08 -20.97 15.29
N THR A 665 0.06 -20.90 13.96
CA THR A 665 1.19 -20.44 13.13
C THR A 665 1.16 -18.92 12.88
N THR A 666 0.06 -18.26 13.28
CA THR A 666 -0.16 -16.82 13.14
C THR A 666 0.19 -16.08 14.44
N PRO A 667 1.04 -15.04 14.42
CA PRO A 667 1.58 -14.37 15.62
C PRO A 667 0.52 -13.82 16.60
N ASP A 668 -0.62 -13.34 16.09
CA ASP A 668 -1.64 -12.61 16.86
C ASP A 668 -2.79 -13.50 17.38
N ARG A 669 -2.76 -14.81 17.12
CA ARG A 669 -3.84 -15.74 17.53
C ARG A 669 -3.38 -16.64 18.66
N VAL A 670 -4.14 -16.69 19.75
CA VAL A 670 -3.73 -17.33 21.01
C VAL A 670 -4.21 -18.79 21.06
N PHE A 671 -5.47 -19.03 20.72
CA PHE A 671 -6.13 -20.34 20.83
C PHE A 671 -6.61 -20.90 19.47
N GLY A 672 -6.43 -20.14 18.39
CA GLY A 672 -6.78 -20.53 17.02
C GLY A 672 -7.92 -19.69 16.46
N THR A 673 -8.11 -19.75 15.14
CA THR A 673 -8.94 -18.78 14.43
C THR A 673 -10.38 -18.70 14.95
N ILE A 674 -10.99 -19.87 15.22
CA ILE A 674 -12.37 -19.97 15.70
C ILE A 674 -12.47 -19.61 17.19
N ALA A 675 -11.59 -20.17 18.03
CA ALA A 675 -11.63 -19.95 19.48
C ALA A 675 -11.43 -18.46 19.83
N ASP A 676 -10.46 -17.80 19.20
CA ASP A 676 -10.19 -16.36 19.43
C ASP A 676 -11.38 -15.50 19.03
N THR A 677 -12.03 -15.80 17.89
CA THR A 677 -13.25 -15.08 17.46
C THR A 677 -14.41 -15.29 18.43
N LEU A 678 -14.57 -16.49 19.00
CA LEU A 678 -15.61 -16.76 20.00
C LEU A 678 -15.33 -16.08 21.33
N ILE A 679 -14.06 -16.02 21.77
CA ILE A 679 -13.66 -15.26 22.97
C ILE A 679 -14.02 -13.78 22.82
N HIS A 680 -13.80 -13.21 21.63
CA HIS A 680 -14.10 -11.80 21.34
C HIS A 680 -15.59 -11.48 21.23
N ARG A 681 -16.38 -12.34 20.58
CA ARG A 681 -17.72 -11.98 20.08
C ARG A 681 -18.87 -12.75 20.71
N ALA A 682 -18.63 -13.87 21.40
CA ALA A 682 -19.69 -14.62 22.04
C ALA A 682 -20.20 -13.85 23.28
N ARG A 683 -21.46 -13.41 23.24
CA ARG A 683 -22.06 -12.63 24.34
C ARG A 683 -22.37 -13.47 25.58
N CYS A 684 -22.64 -14.76 25.41
CA CYS A 684 -22.88 -15.70 26.50
C CYS A 684 -21.57 -16.12 27.20
N PRO A 685 -21.63 -16.64 28.44
CA PRO A 685 -20.55 -17.39 29.07
C PRO A 685 -19.96 -18.46 28.13
N LEU A 686 -18.64 -18.66 28.24
CA LEU A 686 -17.85 -19.52 27.36
C LEU A 686 -16.96 -20.45 28.20
N VAL A 687 -17.06 -21.75 27.94
CA VAL A 687 -16.18 -22.80 28.44
C VAL A 687 -15.33 -23.30 27.28
N LEU A 688 -14.03 -23.06 27.39
CA LEU A 688 -13.04 -23.55 26.46
C LEU A 688 -12.37 -24.79 27.06
N VAL A 689 -12.14 -25.83 26.26
CA VAL A 689 -11.51 -27.07 26.73
C VAL A 689 -10.32 -27.46 25.84
N LYS A 690 -9.14 -27.62 26.44
CA LYS A 690 -8.01 -28.36 25.88
C LYS A 690 -7.95 -29.72 26.56
N LEU A 691 -8.11 -30.77 25.76
CA LEU A 691 -7.97 -32.14 26.26
C LEU A 691 -6.49 -32.46 26.54
N GLY A 692 -6.26 -33.21 27.62
CA GLY A 692 -4.93 -33.69 27.98
C GLY A 692 -4.32 -34.62 26.93
N THR A 693 -3.00 -34.79 27.00
CA THR A 693 -2.19 -35.62 26.08
C THR A 693 -1.96 -37.04 26.62
N THR A 694 -2.48 -37.36 27.80
CA THR A 694 -2.35 -38.68 28.44
C THR A 694 -3.11 -39.77 27.68
N VAL A 695 -2.72 -41.04 27.88
CA VAL A 695 -3.29 -42.22 27.20
C VAL A 695 -4.81 -42.33 27.41
N GLN A 696 -5.28 -41.92 28.58
CA GLN A 696 -6.68 -41.66 28.85
C GLN A 696 -6.76 -40.28 29.53
N PRO A 697 -7.26 -39.24 28.85
CA PRO A 697 -7.47 -37.92 29.43
C PRO A 697 -8.89 -37.81 30.00
N PHE A 698 -9.08 -37.00 31.05
CA PHE A 698 -10.41 -36.63 31.51
C PHE A 698 -11.28 -36.10 30.35
N PRO A 699 -12.57 -36.50 30.21
CA PRO A 699 -13.36 -37.37 31.09
C PRO A 699 -13.35 -38.89 30.79
N GLN A 700 -12.42 -39.43 29.99
CA GLN A 700 -12.35 -40.88 29.70
C GLN A 700 -11.93 -41.76 30.88
N ASN A 701 -11.34 -41.19 31.94
CA ASN A 701 -10.82 -41.91 33.12
C ASN A 701 -11.93 -42.31 34.10
N GLN A 702 -13.00 -42.92 33.59
CA GLN A 702 -14.14 -43.32 34.40
C GLN A 702 -13.72 -44.41 35.40
N GLY A 703 -13.98 -44.17 36.69
CA GLY A 703 -13.64 -45.11 37.78
C GLY A 703 -12.30 -44.86 38.49
N VAL A 704 -11.54 -43.83 38.10
CA VAL A 704 -10.30 -43.42 38.77
C VAL A 704 -10.53 -42.08 39.49
N THR A 705 -9.88 -41.89 40.64
CA THR A 705 -9.86 -40.61 41.37
C THR A 705 -9.23 -39.53 40.51
N THR A 706 -9.97 -38.47 40.18
CA THR A 706 -9.43 -37.35 39.42
C THR A 706 -8.96 -36.23 40.31
N ARG A 707 -7.83 -35.64 39.92
CA ARG A 707 -7.11 -34.61 40.65
C ARG A 707 -7.28 -33.27 39.96
N TRP A 708 -7.87 -32.31 40.65
CA TRP A 708 -8.27 -31.00 40.12
C TRP A 708 -7.43 -29.89 40.74
N LEU A 709 -6.77 -29.09 39.91
CA LEU A 709 -6.22 -27.80 40.35
C LEU A 709 -7.19 -26.69 39.95
N VAL A 710 -7.59 -25.88 40.92
CA VAL A 710 -8.53 -24.77 40.71
C VAL A 710 -7.96 -23.49 41.31
N PRO A 711 -7.27 -22.67 40.49
CA PRO A 711 -6.75 -21.39 40.95
C PRO A 711 -7.88 -20.37 41.19
N THR A 712 -7.87 -19.72 42.35
CA THR A 712 -8.98 -18.86 42.80
C THR A 712 -8.74 -17.35 42.56
N ALA A 713 -7.52 -16.95 42.20
CA ALA A 713 -7.11 -15.55 42.06
C ALA A 713 -7.51 -14.88 40.72
N GLY A 714 -8.76 -15.08 40.26
CA GLY A 714 -9.22 -14.71 38.90
C GLY A 714 -10.46 -13.82 38.79
N GLY A 715 -10.92 -13.23 39.90
CA GLY A 715 -12.13 -12.38 39.92
C GLY A 715 -13.42 -13.14 39.62
N PRO A 716 -14.48 -12.51 39.06
CA PRO A 716 -15.81 -13.11 38.90
C PRO A 716 -15.82 -14.35 37.99
N ASN A 717 -14.84 -14.49 37.09
CA ASN A 717 -14.70 -15.68 36.25
C ASN A 717 -14.22 -16.91 37.04
N ALA A 718 -13.47 -16.72 38.13
CA ALA A 718 -13.06 -17.81 39.02
C ALA A 718 -14.27 -18.34 39.82
N GLU A 719 -15.16 -17.45 40.26
CA GLU A 719 -16.43 -17.84 40.88
C GLU A 719 -17.32 -18.62 39.91
N LEU A 720 -17.43 -18.15 38.66
CA LEU A 720 -18.15 -18.89 37.63
C LEU A 720 -17.53 -20.28 37.39
N ALA A 721 -16.20 -20.39 37.37
CA ALA A 721 -15.53 -21.68 37.26
C ALA A 721 -15.86 -22.60 38.45
N LEU A 722 -15.88 -22.08 39.68
CA LEU A 722 -16.31 -22.84 40.86
C LEU A 722 -17.77 -23.28 40.78
N HIS A 723 -18.65 -22.46 40.22
CA HIS A 723 -20.05 -22.83 40.03
C HIS A 723 -20.23 -24.00 39.05
N LEU A 724 -19.37 -24.11 38.04
CA LEU A 724 -19.40 -25.21 37.06
C LEU A 724 -18.67 -26.48 37.56
N LEU A 725 -17.77 -26.36 38.55
CA LEU A 725 -16.93 -27.45 39.04
C LEU A 725 -17.72 -28.68 39.53
N PRO A 726 -18.81 -28.57 40.32
CA PRO A 726 -19.54 -29.75 40.80
C PRO A 726 -20.09 -30.63 39.67
N ALA A 727 -20.61 -30.02 38.60
CA ALA A 727 -21.13 -30.75 37.43
C ALA A 727 -20.02 -31.56 36.74
N LEU A 728 -18.84 -30.95 36.60
CA LEU A 728 -17.69 -31.56 35.94
C LEU A 728 -17.02 -32.63 36.81
N ALA A 729 -16.87 -32.38 38.11
CA ALA A 729 -16.20 -33.29 39.04
C ALA A 729 -16.98 -34.60 39.26
N ARG A 730 -18.33 -34.55 39.22
CA ARG A 730 -19.22 -35.73 39.34
C ARG A 730 -19.12 -36.72 38.18
N LEU A 731 -18.43 -36.39 37.09
CA LEU A 731 -18.12 -37.34 36.02
C LEU A 731 -17.16 -38.46 36.48
N THR A 732 -16.53 -38.32 37.65
CA THR A 732 -15.50 -39.22 38.16
C THR A 732 -15.80 -39.64 39.60
N GLN A 733 -15.14 -40.70 40.07
CA GLN A 733 -15.33 -41.20 41.44
C GLN A 733 -14.36 -40.51 42.39
N ALA A 734 -14.86 -40.03 43.55
CA ALA A 734 -14.07 -39.44 44.63
C ALA A 734 -13.01 -38.41 44.16
N PRO A 735 -13.44 -37.27 43.57
CA PRO A 735 -12.51 -36.24 43.09
C PRO A 735 -11.72 -35.61 44.25
N GLN A 736 -10.46 -35.31 43.99
CA GLN A 736 -9.57 -34.55 44.87
C GLN A 736 -9.34 -33.17 44.28
N ILE A 737 -9.55 -32.11 45.06
CA ILE A 737 -9.54 -30.73 44.60
C ILE A 737 -8.55 -29.92 45.42
N TRP A 738 -7.57 -29.33 44.73
CA TRP A 738 -6.68 -28.31 45.26
C TRP A 738 -7.19 -26.93 44.84
N LEU A 739 -7.74 -26.20 45.81
CA LEU A 739 -8.09 -24.78 45.66
C LEU A 739 -6.84 -23.96 45.95
N ALA A 740 -6.26 -23.36 44.91
CA ALA A 740 -4.98 -22.67 45.02
C ALA A 740 -5.12 -21.16 44.88
N GLN A 741 -4.72 -20.41 45.90
CA GLN A 741 -4.52 -18.97 45.81
C GLN A 741 -3.04 -18.67 45.53
N ILE A 742 -2.74 -18.29 44.28
CA ILE A 742 -1.40 -17.92 43.84
C ILE A 742 -1.30 -16.40 43.79
N TYR A 743 -0.36 -15.81 44.52
CA TYR A 743 -0.24 -14.36 44.66
C TYR A 743 1.23 -13.90 44.55
N PRO A 744 1.48 -12.66 44.05
CA PRO A 744 2.82 -12.12 43.91
C PRO A 744 3.44 -11.76 45.28
N PRO A 745 4.77 -11.66 45.39
CA PRO A 745 5.46 -11.46 46.68
C PRO A 745 5.08 -10.18 47.43
N GLN A 746 4.49 -9.21 46.74
CA GLN A 746 4.10 -7.89 47.24
C GLN A 746 2.65 -7.84 47.76
N SER A 747 1.86 -8.91 47.54
CA SER A 747 0.46 -9.00 47.94
C SER A 747 0.28 -9.91 49.17
N GLN A 748 -0.78 -9.68 49.95
CA GLN A 748 -1.16 -10.57 51.05
C GLN A 748 -2.25 -11.56 50.57
N PRO A 749 -2.24 -12.82 51.04
CA PRO A 749 -3.27 -13.79 50.68
C PRO A 749 -4.58 -13.53 51.42
N GLU A 750 -5.70 -13.69 50.72
CA GLU A 750 -7.05 -13.60 51.30
C GLU A 750 -7.53 -14.97 51.77
N LEU A 751 -6.96 -15.43 52.89
CA LEU A 751 -7.25 -16.76 53.47
C LEU A 751 -8.73 -16.98 53.81
N SER A 752 -9.44 -15.93 54.25
CA SER A 752 -10.86 -16.01 54.60
C SER A 752 -11.74 -16.33 53.40
N GLN A 753 -11.47 -15.70 52.25
CA GLN A 753 -12.21 -15.95 51.01
C GLN A 753 -11.94 -17.36 50.48
N LEU A 754 -10.69 -17.82 50.55
CA LEU A 754 -10.31 -19.18 50.12
C LEU A 754 -11.02 -20.26 50.95
N GLU A 755 -11.06 -20.11 52.28
CA GLU A 755 -11.77 -21.06 53.15
C GLU A 755 -13.29 -20.99 52.98
N GLN A 756 -13.86 -19.81 52.69
CA GLN A 756 -15.28 -19.68 52.36
C GLN A 756 -15.62 -20.47 51.08
N MET A 757 -14.84 -20.29 50.00
CA MET A 757 -15.00 -21.03 48.74
C MET A 757 -14.89 -22.55 48.96
N ALA A 758 -13.92 -22.99 49.77
CA ALA A 758 -13.77 -24.39 50.12
C ALA A 758 -14.97 -24.93 50.91
N GLY A 759 -15.49 -24.15 51.87
CA GLY A 759 -16.68 -24.50 52.64
C GLY A 759 -17.96 -24.57 51.81
N GLU A 760 -18.10 -23.72 50.79
CA GLU A 760 -19.20 -23.78 49.82
C GLU A 760 -19.15 -25.02 48.94
N LEU A 761 -17.96 -25.38 48.44
CA LEU A 761 -17.77 -26.58 47.63
C LEU A 761 -18.02 -27.86 48.43
N ARG A 762 -17.56 -27.95 49.68
CA ARG A 762 -17.82 -29.08 50.58
C ARG A 762 -19.31 -29.35 50.80
N ARG A 763 -20.17 -28.33 50.68
CA ARG A 763 -21.63 -28.48 50.78
C ARG A 763 -22.29 -29.08 49.53
N HIS A 764 -21.70 -28.88 48.36
CA HIS A 764 -22.30 -29.26 47.07
C HIS A 764 -21.62 -30.45 46.39
N LEU A 765 -20.43 -30.84 46.87
CA LEU A 765 -19.62 -31.88 46.26
C LEU A 765 -18.97 -32.76 47.33
N ALA A 766 -19.23 -34.07 47.26
CA ALA A 766 -18.56 -35.08 48.06
C ALA A 766 -17.14 -35.34 47.50
N ALA A 767 -16.19 -34.48 47.87
CA ALA A 767 -14.81 -34.47 47.39
C ALA A 767 -13.83 -34.17 48.53
N THR A 768 -12.59 -34.63 48.39
CA THR A 768 -11.49 -34.16 49.25
C THR A 768 -11.05 -32.78 48.75
N ILE A 769 -11.25 -31.74 49.56
CA ILE A 769 -10.94 -30.34 49.18
C ILE A 769 -9.82 -29.81 50.09
N GLU A 770 -8.67 -29.56 49.48
CA GLU A 770 -7.47 -28.99 50.11
C GLU A 770 -7.26 -27.55 49.64
N THR A 771 -6.93 -26.66 50.57
CA THR A 771 -6.63 -25.24 50.30
C THR A 771 -5.11 -25.03 50.26
N LEU A 772 -4.61 -24.41 49.20
CA LEU A 772 -3.19 -24.12 48.99
C LEU A 772 -2.99 -22.61 48.81
N VAL A 773 -2.01 -22.05 49.52
CA VAL A 773 -1.64 -20.64 49.43
C VAL A 773 -0.19 -20.55 48.97
N ILE A 774 0.04 -20.04 47.76
CA ILE A 774 1.35 -20.11 47.09
C ILE A 774 1.83 -18.71 46.74
N ARG A 775 3.00 -18.35 47.28
CA ARG A 775 3.69 -17.11 46.95
C ARG A 775 4.66 -17.37 45.81
N ALA A 776 4.49 -16.72 44.66
CA ALA A 776 5.32 -16.94 43.50
C ALA A 776 5.54 -15.66 42.68
N GLN A 777 6.69 -15.54 42.01
CA GLN A 777 6.98 -14.42 41.10
C GLN A 777 6.23 -14.54 39.76
N SER A 778 5.89 -15.78 39.36
CA SER A 778 5.14 -16.10 38.15
C SER A 778 3.94 -16.98 38.50
N ILE A 779 2.73 -16.45 38.29
CA ILE A 779 1.47 -17.17 38.49
C ILE A 779 1.39 -18.44 37.61
N PRO A 780 1.67 -18.40 36.28
CA PRO A 780 1.55 -19.58 35.45
C PRO A 780 2.58 -20.66 35.82
N GLU A 781 3.83 -20.31 36.12
CA GLU A 781 4.85 -21.30 36.51
C GLU A 781 4.48 -22.02 37.82
N ALA A 782 3.98 -21.28 38.81
CA ALA A 782 3.53 -21.88 40.06
C ALA A 782 2.33 -22.82 39.84
N ALA A 783 1.35 -22.43 39.02
CA ALA A 783 0.21 -23.28 38.68
C ALA A 783 0.66 -24.56 37.95
N ILE A 784 1.59 -24.44 36.99
CA ILE A 784 2.18 -25.59 36.28
C ILE A 784 2.93 -26.51 37.26
N GLN A 785 3.71 -25.94 38.18
CA GLN A 785 4.45 -26.70 39.17
C GLN A 785 3.52 -27.49 40.10
N VAL A 786 2.40 -26.89 40.54
CA VAL A 786 1.40 -27.59 41.37
C VAL A 786 0.71 -28.68 40.57
N ALA A 787 0.26 -28.36 39.35
CA ALA A 787 -0.40 -29.33 38.48
C ALA A 787 0.50 -30.55 38.23
N ASN A 788 1.79 -30.34 37.99
CA ASN A 788 2.73 -31.43 37.74
C ASN A 788 3.13 -32.19 39.03
N SER A 789 3.36 -31.49 40.15
CA SER A 789 3.78 -32.12 41.42
C SER A 789 2.68 -32.93 42.09
N GLN A 790 1.43 -32.47 42.02
CA GLN A 790 0.25 -33.21 42.48
C GLN A 790 -0.28 -34.18 41.42
N ALA A 791 0.33 -34.16 40.22
CA ALA A 791 -0.08 -34.92 39.04
C ALA A 791 -1.59 -34.75 38.74
N CYS A 792 -2.05 -33.50 38.71
CA CYS A 792 -3.43 -33.15 38.41
C CYS A 792 -3.85 -33.66 37.02
N ASP A 793 -5.07 -34.17 36.95
CA ASP A 793 -5.71 -34.64 35.72
C ASP A 793 -6.47 -33.50 35.02
N VAL A 794 -6.91 -32.50 35.78
CA VAL A 794 -7.65 -31.34 35.29
C VAL A 794 -7.17 -30.04 35.94
N VAL A 795 -7.04 -28.99 35.14
CA VAL A 795 -6.86 -27.61 35.61
C VAL A 795 -8.08 -26.80 35.17
N LEU A 796 -8.81 -26.22 36.13
CA LEU A 796 -9.99 -25.39 35.88
C LEU A 796 -9.69 -23.94 36.27
N LEU A 797 -9.76 -23.04 35.30
CA LEU A 797 -9.35 -21.65 35.44
C LEU A 797 -10.48 -20.70 35.04
N GLY A 798 -10.77 -19.72 35.89
CA GLY A 798 -11.50 -18.52 35.49
C GLY A 798 -10.56 -17.54 34.78
N ALA A 799 -10.94 -17.07 33.60
CA ALA A 799 -10.12 -16.15 32.80
C ALA A 799 -10.97 -14.99 32.25
N SER A 800 -10.46 -13.76 32.38
CA SER A 800 -11.06 -12.58 31.76
C SER A 800 -10.82 -12.55 30.25
N ARG A 801 -11.64 -11.79 29.52
CA ARG A 801 -11.49 -11.55 28.07
C ARG A 801 -10.07 -11.09 27.74
N ASP A 802 -9.56 -10.06 28.44
CA ASP A 802 -8.21 -9.54 28.21
C ASP A 802 -7.11 -10.57 28.51
N SER A 803 -7.28 -11.38 29.57
CA SER A 803 -6.31 -12.43 29.91
C SER A 803 -6.25 -13.57 28.87
N LEU A 804 -7.31 -13.75 28.09
CA LEU A 804 -7.40 -14.74 27.02
C LEU A 804 -6.88 -14.19 25.68
N LEU A 805 -6.90 -12.88 25.46
CA LEU A 805 -6.63 -12.28 24.16
C LEU A 805 -5.27 -11.58 24.08
N THR A 806 -4.85 -10.90 25.15
CA THR A 806 -3.64 -10.08 25.13
C THR A 806 -2.40 -10.95 25.37
N GLN A 807 -1.35 -10.79 24.56
CA GLN A 807 0.01 -11.08 25.00
C GLN A 807 0.40 -10.00 26.01
N ALA A 808 -0.08 -10.11 27.24
CA ALA A 808 0.31 -9.18 28.30
C ALA A 808 1.84 -9.21 28.46
N VAL A 809 2.40 -8.13 29.01
CA VAL A 809 3.82 -7.98 29.39
C VAL A 809 4.34 -9.12 30.29
N ARG A 810 3.44 -9.95 30.85
CA ARG A 810 3.71 -11.15 31.67
C ARG A 810 3.36 -12.50 31.00
N GLY A 811 3.00 -12.50 29.71
CA GLY A 811 2.49 -13.67 28.98
C GLY A 811 1.00 -13.96 29.23
N ASN A 812 0.37 -14.74 28.34
CA ASN A 812 -1.02 -15.19 28.49
C ASN A 812 -1.07 -16.34 29.50
N ILE A 813 -1.50 -16.07 30.73
CA ILE A 813 -1.47 -17.02 31.86
C ILE A 813 -2.27 -18.31 31.53
N PRO A 814 -3.53 -18.23 31.06
CA PRO A 814 -4.30 -19.43 30.68
C PRO A 814 -3.61 -20.28 29.60
N ARG A 815 -3.04 -19.65 28.57
CA ARG A 815 -2.28 -20.34 27.52
C ARG A 815 -0.98 -20.95 28.06
N ALA A 816 -0.26 -20.23 28.92
CA ALA A 816 0.99 -20.72 29.50
C ALA A 816 0.75 -21.97 30.34
N ILE A 817 -0.29 -21.97 31.19
CA ILE A 817 -0.68 -23.14 31.98
C ILE A 817 -1.15 -24.28 31.08
N ALA A 818 -2.00 -23.97 30.08
CA ALA A 818 -2.44 -24.98 29.13
C ALA A 818 -1.27 -25.57 28.34
N ALA A 819 -0.27 -24.79 27.94
CA ALA A 819 0.88 -25.26 27.18
C ALA A 819 1.90 -26.03 28.05
N GLY A 820 2.05 -25.65 29.32
CA GLY A 820 3.00 -26.23 30.26
C GLY A 820 2.49 -27.46 31.03
N THR A 821 1.25 -27.89 30.78
CA THR A 821 0.65 -29.07 31.42
C THR A 821 0.12 -30.06 30.38
N ASP A 822 0.25 -31.36 30.70
CA ASP A 822 -0.28 -32.48 29.91
C ASP A 822 -1.73 -32.86 30.30
N CYS A 823 -2.26 -32.21 31.33
CA CYS A 823 -3.60 -32.42 31.86
C CYS A 823 -4.69 -31.73 31.02
N THR A 824 -5.96 -32.08 31.27
CA THR A 824 -7.08 -31.38 30.63
C THR A 824 -7.22 -29.98 31.21
N THR A 825 -7.17 -28.95 30.38
CA THR A 825 -7.31 -27.55 30.82
C THR A 825 -8.68 -27.02 30.42
N ILE A 826 -9.45 -26.53 31.38
CA ILE A 826 -10.77 -25.94 31.19
C ILE A 826 -10.69 -24.45 31.56
N LEU A 827 -10.98 -23.58 30.61
CA LEU A 827 -10.99 -22.13 30.80
C LEU A 827 -12.43 -21.64 30.78
N VAL A 828 -12.79 -20.82 31.76
CA VAL A 828 -14.14 -20.28 31.92
C VAL A 828 -14.09 -18.77 31.82
N ARG A 829 -14.88 -18.22 30.90
CA ARG A 829 -15.08 -16.79 30.69
C ARG A 829 -16.56 -16.45 30.85
N GLY A 830 -16.87 -15.43 31.64
CA GLY A 830 -18.22 -14.91 31.83
C GLY A 830 -18.81 -14.24 30.58
N ALA A 831 -20.05 -13.79 30.69
CA ALA A 831 -20.72 -13.01 29.66
C ALA A 831 -19.99 -11.68 29.39
N LEU A 832 -20.14 -11.12 28.17
CA LEU A 832 -19.67 -9.76 27.88
C LEU A 832 -20.68 -8.75 28.39
N SER A 833 -20.22 -7.70 29.08
CA SER A 833 -21.07 -6.58 29.50
C SER A 833 -21.30 -5.60 28.34
N GLU A 834 -22.34 -4.74 28.42
CA GLU A 834 -22.54 -3.66 27.43
C GLU A 834 -21.38 -2.62 27.45
N GLU A 835 -20.66 -2.47 28.56
CA GLU A 835 -19.48 -1.59 28.64
C GLU A 835 -18.27 -2.18 27.91
N ASP A 836 -18.12 -3.51 27.84
CA ASP A 836 -17.09 -4.20 27.06
C ASP A 836 -17.30 -4.12 25.53
N SER A 837 -18.36 -3.42 25.08
CA SER A 837 -18.79 -3.30 23.67
C SER A 837 -18.39 -1.99 23.00
N ARG A 838 -17.78 -1.05 23.72
CA ARG A 838 -17.10 0.10 23.10
C ARG A 838 -15.64 -0.29 22.81
N PRO A 839 -15.21 -0.25 21.53
CA PRO A 839 -13.81 -0.51 21.19
C PRO A 839 -12.87 0.51 21.83
#